data_AF-A0A9W6PS98-F1
#
_entry.id   AF-A0A9W6PS98-F1
#
_cell.length_a   1.000
_cell.length_b   1.000
_cell.length_c   1.000
_cell.angle_alpha   90.00
_cell.angle_beta   90.00
_cell.angle_gamma   90.00
#
_symmetry.space_group_name_H-M   'P 1'
#
loop_
_entity.id
_entity.type
_entity.pdbx_description
1 polymer ?
#
loop_
_entity_poly.entity_id
_entity_poly.type
_entity_poly.pdbx_seq_one_letter_code
_entity_poly.pdbx_strand_id
1 'polypeptide(L)'
;MSTMRELVARLEHMGASILAEHPEGLRERELWQMVTERLPTAEREYSELRGGGSTTVRQEFSFGSIDLVKAGWLTKTGRRWFLTPVGRHALRLYADPQTFYEAAQGRYNYWNRNKAGFAMVQRLVEAIPEGAWASASELAEETGLQADALVAWLQGARPEGWRRVLDDGGHLPAAAHLNEDDRREWLRALEEEDIDVTSGRADASQRIPGSDLRQLVTSVEQMPHRAWLVRGSNVLGENLIRGLWLQDGICSLPASRLRELPPEAPIEQVKAAIDEDYSGASAQDRARLTAEYHAFLSRMREGDIVVTNDGAKVYVGVVVGPPMFVSSVKRRANLQRSVEWRNAGAPFDYTEDLPDEFSARISNPDAELIEVTEFYEDFRKLLGEDADVVDREMRLPDVTSDFAERLLVGREWLQECVELLRERPQLIFYGPPGTGKTYLAQHLARYLTGGQPETVKLVQFHPAYSYEDFFEGFRPRTADDGQIRFELVRGPFRRMAAAAHAHPNQPYVLIIDEINRGNLAKIFGELYFLLEYRKGESVQLLYESEGGQEFTMPPNVIIIGTMNTADRSIALVDAAMRRRFWFVELHPDEPPTSEMLRKWLRREQFPSDEPARLLDELNRRIEDRDFRIGPSYLMRESAKTEEGLRRIWRTQILPLLEEHHYGDGTDVKARYGLDALRRSLS
;
A
#
# COMPACT_ATOMS: atom_id res chain seq x y z
N MET A 1 36.76 -45.12 10.04
CA MET A 1 36.62 -44.31 8.81
C MET A 1 35.87 -43.06 9.22
N SER A 2 36.38 -41.87 8.89
CA SER A 2 35.72 -40.60 9.21
C SER A 2 34.32 -40.60 8.61
N THR A 3 33.30 -40.15 9.32
CA THR A 3 31.99 -39.89 8.69
C THR A 3 32.06 -38.61 7.83
N MET A 4 31.14 -38.44 6.87
CA MET A 4 31.05 -37.19 6.08
C MET A 4 30.88 -35.97 7.00
N ARG A 5 30.08 -36.13 8.07
CA ARG A 5 29.86 -35.11 9.09
C ARG A 5 31.13 -34.74 9.85
N GLU A 6 31.96 -35.70 10.23
CA GLU A 6 33.26 -35.45 10.89
C GLU A 6 34.26 -34.72 9.97
N LEU A 7 34.20 -34.98 8.67
CA LEU A 7 35.02 -34.28 7.69
C LEU A 7 34.58 -32.82 7.55
N VAL A 8 33.28 -32.57 7.38
CA VAL A 8 32.71 -31.20 7.30
C VAL A 8 33.01 -30.42 8.58
N ALA A 9 32.84 -31.03 9.74
CA ALA A 9 33.15 -30.41 11.04
C ALA A 9 34.62 -29.96 11.14
N ARG A 10 35.57 -30.80 10.71
CA ARG A 10 37.00 -30.44 10.67
C ARG A 10 37.28 -29.31 9.68
N LEU A 11 36.64 -29.32 8.51
CA LEU A 11 36.82 -28.30 7.48
C LEU A 11 36.33 -26.93 7.97
N GLU A 12 35.13 -26.85 8.53
CA GLU A 12 34.55 -25.61 9.06
C GLU A 12 35.36 -25.07 10.24
N HIS A 13 35.72 -25.93 11.20
CA HIS A 13 36.55 -25.54 12.34
C HIS A 13 37.93 -25.04 11.87
N MET A 14 38.55 -25.69 10.89
CA MET A 14 39.83 -25.25 10.34
C MET A 14 39.71 -23.90 9.63
N GLY A 15 38.66 -23.72 8.82
CA GLY A 15 38.38 -22.44 8.15
C GLY A 15 38.19 -21.30 9.16
N ALA A 16 37.39 -21.52 10.20
CA ALA A 16 37.22 -20.56 11.30
C ALA A 16 38.55 -20.27 12.03
N SER A 17 39.36 -21.30 12.29
CA SER A 17 40.66 -21.16 12.97
C SER A 17 41.62 -20.30 12.15
N ILE A 18 41.70 -20.52 10.84
CA ILE A 18 42.52 -19.70 9.94
C ILE A 18 42.00 -18.26 9.94
N LEU A 19 40.69 -18.04 9.81
CA LEU A 19 40.12 -16.68 9.85
C LEU A 19 40.35 -15.96 11.19
N ALA A 20 40.49 -16.69 12.31
CA ALA A 20 40.84 -16.10 13.60
C ALA A 20 42.28 -15.55 13.63
N GLU A 21 43.20 -16.11 12.83
CA GLU A 21 44.59 -15.65 12.67
C GLU A 21 44.71 -14.47 11.69
N HIS A 22 43.66 -14.22 10.89
CA HIS A 22 43.63 -13.22 9.82
C HIS A 22 42.50 -12.19 10.03
N PRO A 23 42.65 -11.25 10.99
CA PRO A 23 41.62 -10.25 11.29
C PRO A 23 41.27 -9.34 10.10
N GLU A 24 42.18 -9.19 9.13
CA GLU A 24 41.98 -8.47 7.88
C GLU A 24 41.03 -9.19 6.89
N GLY A 25 40.66 -10.43 7.19
CA GLY A 25 39.81 -11.28 6.37
C GLY A 25 40.50 -11.81 5.10
N LEU A 26 40.05 -12.97 4.64
CA LEU A 26 40.65 -13.68 3.50
C LEU A 26 39.65 -13.86 2.36
N ARG A 27 40.12 -13.89 1.11
CA ARG A 27 39.27 -14.33 -0.01
C ARG A 27 39.04 -15.83 0.11
N GLU A 28 37.89 -16.31 -0.34
CA GLU A 28 37.54 -17.74 -0.28
C GLU A 28 38.62 -18.66 -0.88
N ARG A 29 39.23 -18.25 -2.00
CA ARG A 29 40.29 -19.03 -2.65
C ARG A 29 41.56 -19.12 -1.81
N GLU A 30 41.93 -18.03 -1.14
CA GLU A 30 43.10 -17.97 -0.24
C GLU A 30 42.83 -18.79 1.02
N LEU A 31 41.65 -18.64 1.61
CA LEU A 31 41.20 -19.43 2.76
C LEU A 31 41.20 -20.93 2.43
N TRP A 32 40.62 -21.30 1.29
CA TRP A 32 40.58 -22.71 0.86
C TRP A 32 41.98 -23.28 0.68
N GLN A 33 42.89 -22.53 0.07
CA GLN A 33 44.28 -22.95 -0.08
C GLN A 33 44.92 -23.26 1.29
N MET A 34 44.76 -22.37 2.27
CA MET A 34 45.30 -22.55 3.61
C MET A 34 44.62 -23.72 4.36
N VAL A 35 43.31 -23.93 4.15
CA VAL A 35 42.58 -25.09 4.69
C VAL A 35 43.17 -26.39 4.12
N THR A 36 43.42 -26.47 2.81
CA THR A 36 44.00 -27.66 2.18
C THR A 36 45.46 -27.91 2.59
N GLU A 37 46.22 -26.86 2.90
CA GLU A 37 47.58 -27.00 3.43
C GLU A 37 47.58 -27.60 4.84
N ARG A 38 46.59 -27.25 5.68
CA ARG A 38 46.45 -27.79 7.04
C ARG A 38 45.67 -29.11 7.12
N LEU A 39 44.85 -29.42 6.12
CA LEU A 39 44.06 -30.65 5.99
C LEU A 39 44.30 -31.32 4.62
N PRO A 40 45.52 -31.83 4.34
CA PRO A 40 45.91 -32.31 3.00
C PRO A 40 45.16 -33.56 2.55
N THR A 41 44.54 -34.31 3.48
CA THR A 41 43.78 -35.53 3.18
C THR A 41 42.32 -35.27 2.85
N ALA A 42 41.81 -34.04 3.04
CA ALA A 42 40.38 -33.74 2.96
C ALA A 42 39.76 -34.03 1.58
N GLU A 43 40.47 -33.72 0.48
CA GLU A 43 39.98 -34.00 -0.88
C GLU A 43 39.81 -35.50 -1.15
N ARG A 44 40.77 -36.29 -0.67
CA ARG A 44 40.74 -37.74 -0.79
C ARG A 44 39.65 -38.36 0.09
N GLU A 45 39.58 -37.96 1.36
CA GLU A 45 38.56 -38.42 2.30
C GLU A 45 37.15 -38.11 1.79
N TYR A 46 36.91 -36.90 1.27
CA TYR A 46 35.62 -36.52 0.70
C TYR A 46 35.24 -37.39 -0.51
N SER A 47 36.20 -37.63 -1.41
CA SER A 47 35.99 -38.44 -2.61
C SER A 47 35.65 -39.90 -2.27
N GLU A 48 36.35 -40.46 -1.28
CA GLU A 48 36.11 -41.82 -0.78
C GLU A 48 34.74 -41.93 -0.08
N LEU A 49 34.30 -40.90 0.65
CA LEU A 49 33.03 -40.90 1.39
C LEU A 49 31.80 -40.64 0.51
N ARG A 50 31.92 -39.87 -0.57
CA ARG A 50 30.76 -39.45 -1.38
C ARG A 50 30.34 -40.46 -2.44
N GLY A 51 31.26 -41.28 -2.96
CA GLY A 51 30.93 -42.35 -3.91
C GLY A 51 30.50 -41.93 -5.32
N GLY A 52 30.66 -40.65 -5.70
CA GLY A 52 30.40 -40.12 -7.05
C GLY A 52 29.29 -39.05 -7.11
N GLY A 53 29.68 -37.80 -7.44
CA GLY A 53 28.79 -36.65 -7.63
C GLY A 53 29.55 -35.42 -8.13
N SER A 54 28.85 -34.38 -8.61
CA SER A 54 29.47 -33.19 -9.24
C SER A 54 30.05 -32.15 -8.25
N THR A 55 29.51 -32.08 -7.03
CA THR A 55 30.03 -31.23 -5.94
C THR A 55 31.43 -31.62 -5.45
N THR A 56 32.34 -30.66 -5.43
CA THR A 56 33.71 -30.81 -4.89
C THR A 56 33.72 -30.55 -3.39
N VAL A 57 34.73 -31.05 -2.67
CA VAL A 57 34.91 -30.75 -1.24
C VAL A 57 35.05 -29.25 -0.97
N ARG A 58 35.61 -28.50 -1.94
CA ARG A 58 35.67 -27.04 -1.88
C ARG A 58 34.28 -26.42 -1.92
N GLN A 59 33.41 -26.92 -2.79
CA GLN A 59 32.01 -26.47 -2.83
C GLN A 59 31.28 -26.86 -1.55
N GLU A 60 31.55 -28.04 -0.97
CA GLU A 60 31.01 -28.42 0.35
C GLU A 60 31.44 -27.45 1.45
N PHE A 61 32.74 -27.11 1.51
CA PHE A 61 33.26 -26.11 2.44
C PHE A 61 32.63 -24.73 2.23
N SER A 62 32.41 -24.35 0.96
CA SER A 62 31.73 -23.11 0.62
C SER A 62 30.27 -23.11 1.06
N PHE A 63 29.55 -24.22 0.91
CA PHE A 63 28.18 -24.37 1.37
C PHE A 63 28.06 -24.39 2.90
N GLY A 64 28.93 -25.13 3.61
CA GLY A 64 28.93 -25.17 5.08
C GLY A 64 29.15 -23.80 5.73
N SER A 65 29.84 -22.90 5.05
CA SER A 65 30.00 -21.52 5.53
C SER A 65 28.67 -20.73 5.63
N ILE A 66 27.59 -21.17 4.97
CA ILE A 66 26.24 -20.59 5.14
C ILE A 66 25.79 -20.76 6.58
N ASP A 67 26.04 -21.91 7.19
CA ASP A 67 25.62 -22.23 8.55
C ASP A 67 26.33 -21.33 9.54
N LEU A 68 27.63 -21.09 9.32
CA LEU A 68 28.42 -20.15 10.11
C LEU A 68 27.96 -18.69 9.95
N VAL A 69 27.53 -18.28 8.75
CA VAL A 69 26.96 -16.93 8.53
C VAL A 69 25.64 -16.78 9.28
N LYS A 70 24.73 -17.75 9.15
CA LYS A 70 23.41 -17.70 9.81
C LYS A 70 23.52 -17.87 11.33
N ALA A 71 24.53 -18.57 11.81
CA ALA A 71 24.88 -18.63 13.23
C ALA A 71 25.50 -17.33 13.77
N GLY A 72 25.85 -16.38 12.90
CA GLY A 72 26.46 -15.11 13.28
C GLY A 72 27.98 -15.18 13.47
N TRP A 73 28.62 -16.29 13.13
CA TRP A 73 30.03 -16.57 13.43
C TRP A 73 30.96 -16.11 12.32
N LEU A 74 30.43 -16.00 11.11
CA LEU A 74 31.16 -15.58 9.93
C LEU A 74 30.40 -14.47 9.21
N THR A 75 31.12 -13.51 8.64
CA THR A 75 30.56 -12.50 7.75
C THR A 75 31.35 -12.46 6.44
N LYS A 76 30.68 -12.12 5.35
CA LYS A 76 31.28 -12.04 4.01
C LYS A 76 31.06 -10.65 3.45
N THR A 77 32.12 -9.85 3.36
CA THR A 77 32.05 -8.46 2.87
C THR A 77 33.18 -8.23 1.86
N GLY A 78 32.88 -7.57 0.73
CA GLY A 78 33.91 -7.21 -0.26
C GLY A 78 34.69 -8.40 -0.85
N ARG A 79 34.01 -9.56 -1.04
CA ARG A 79 34.62 -10.86 -1.46
C ARG A 79 35.64 -11.43 -0.46
N ARG A 80 35.66 -10.93 0.79
CA ARG A 80 36.46 -11.45 1.90
C ARG A 80 35.56 -12.02 2.99
N TRP A 81 36.08 -13.02 3.68
CA TRP A 81 35.42 -13.72 4.77
C TRP A 81 36.12 -13.30 6.07
N PHE A 82 35.34 -13.02 7.10
CA PHE A 82 35.84 -12.61 8.41
C PHE A 82 35.18 -13.46 9.48
N LEU A 83 35.96 -13.86 10.49
CA LEU A 83 35.39 -14.44 11.69
C LEU A 83 34.90 -13.30 12.59
N THR A 84 33.61 -13.33 12.93
CA THR A 84 32.99 -12.31 13.78
C THR A 84 33.47 -12.44 15.23
N PRO A 85 33.25 -11.44 16.09
CA PRO A 85 33.57 -11.55 17.52
C PRO A 85 32.83 -12.72 18.20
N VAL A 86 31.57 -12.95 17.83
CA VAL A 86 30.78 -14.12 18.26
C VAL A 86 31.39 -15.42 17.76
N GLY A 87 31.88 -15.47 16.52
CA GLY A 87 32.58 -16.63 15.97
C GLY A 87 33.89 -16.93 16.68
N ARG A 88 34.69 -15.90 17.01
CA ARG A 88 35.91 -16.05 17.83
C ARG A 88 35.61 -16.58 19.22
N HIS A 89 34.52 -16.11 19.83
CA HIS A 89 34.07 -16.63 21.11
C HIS A 89 33.63 -18.10 21.02
N ALA A 90 32.83 -18.44 20.00
CA ALA A 90 32.39 -19.81 19.75
C ALA A 90 33.57 -20.77 19.51
N LEU A 91 34.59 -20.35 18.76
CA LEU A 91 35.78 -21.15 18.51
C LEU A 91 36.58 -21.45 19.80
N ARG A 92 36.59 -20.52 20.77
CA ARG A 92 37.20 -20.74 22.09
C ARG A 92 36.38 -21.67 22.97
N LEU A 93 35.05 -21.56 22.90
CA LEU A 93 34.14 -22.40 23.68
C LEU A 93 34.10 -23.85 23.18
N TYR A 94 34.11 -24.03 21.86
CA TYR A 94 34.01 -25.33 21.20
C TYR A 94 35.31 -25.66 20.48
N ALA A 95 36.34 -26.01 21.26
CA ALA A 95 37.66 -26.36 20.71
C ALA A 95 37.67 -27.68 19.93
N ASP A 96 36.67 -28.54 20.14
CA ASP A 96 36.49 -29.76 19.38
C ASP A 96 35.66 -29.50 18.11
N PRO A 97 36.15 -29.89 16.90
CA PRO A 97 35.46 -29.63 15.64
C PRO A 97 34.02 -30.14 15.59
N GLN A 98 33.72 -31.28 16.20
CA GLN A 98 32.39 -31.86 16.17
C GLN A 98 31.42 -31.05 17.03
N THR A 99 31.83 -30.66 18.24
CA THR A 99 31.02 -29.78 19.09
C THR A 99 30.81 -28.39 18.49
N PHE A 100 31.83 -27.84 17.81
CA PHE A 100 31.74 -26.57 17.09
C PHE A 100 30.69 -26.64 15.98
N TYR A 101 30.76 -27.68 15.15
CA TYR A 101 29.80 -27.94 14.09
C TYR A 101 28.37 -28.12 14.63
N GLU A 102 28.20 -28.90 15.69
CA GLU A 102 26.89 -29.12 16.31
C GLU A 102 26.27 -27.85 16.88
N ALA A 103 27.07 -26.99 17.50
CA ALA A 103 26.62 -25.70 17.99
C ALA A 103 26.27 -24.73 16.84
N ALA A 104 27.03 -24.72 15.74
CA ALA A 104 26.71 -23.95 14.53
C ALA A 104 25.39 -24.42 13.91
N GLN A 105 25.22 -25.73 13.74
CA GLN A 105 23.99 -26.35 13.25
C GLN A 105 22.79 -26.04 14.14
N GLY A 106 22.96 -26.05 15.47
CA GLY A 106 21.89 -25.67 16.40
C GLY A 106 21.38 -24.25 16.16
N ARG A 107 22.29 -23.30 15.94
CA ARG A 107 21.96 -21.89 15.63
C ARG A 107 21.36 -21.75 14.23
N TYR A 108 21.90 -22.44 13.23
CA TYR A 108 21.31 -22.49 11.88
C TYR A 108 19.87 -23.02 11.92
N ASN A 109 19.62 -24.11 12.66
CA ASN A 109 18.29 -24.68 12.79
C ASN A 109 17.32 -23.74 13.50
N TYR A 110 17.79 -22.99 14.51
CA TYR A 110 16.99 -21.92 15.11
C TYR A 110 16.64 -20.83 14.09
N TRP A 111 17.61 -20.36 13.30
CA TRP A 111 17.37 -19.42 12.21
C TRP A 111 16.38 -19.97 11.19
N ASN A 112 16.56 -21.22 10.75
CA ASN A 112 15.73 -21.85 9.73
C ASN A 112 14.26 -21.99 10.19
N ARG A 113 14.03 -22.32 11.46
CA ARG A 113 12.67 -22.39 12.04
C ARG A 113 12.02 -21.01 12.19
N ASN A 114 12.79 -19.95 12.36
CA ASN A 114 12.30 -18.59 12.61
C ASN A 114 12.61 -17.63 11.44
N LYS A 115 12.68 -18.15 10.20
CA LYS A 115 13.01 -17.36 8.99
C LYS A 115 12.21 -16.08 8.85
N ALA A 116 10.89 -16.16 9.08
CA ALA A 116 9.99 -15.00 9.01
C ALA A 116 10.34 -13.94 10.06
N GLY A 117 10.69 -14.35 11.29
CA GLY A 117 11.14 -13.43 12.34
C GLY A 117 12.45 -12.72 11.96
N PHE A 118 13.44 -13.45 11.45
CA PHE A 118 14.71 -12.85 11.00
C PHE A 118 14.54 -11.93 9.78
N ALA A 119 13.64 -12.26 8.85
CA ALA A 119 13.30 -11.38 7.73
C ALA A 119 12.58 -10.10 8.19
N MET A 120 11.74 -10.19 9.22
CA MET A 120 11.12 -9.02 9.83
C MET A 120 12.15 -8.16 10.59
N VAL A 121 13.04 -8.77 11.39
CA VAL A 121 14.11 -8.03 12.09
C VAL A 121 15.00 -7.30 11.09
N GLN A 122 15.35 -7.92 9.97
CA GLN A 122 16.15 -7.26 8.94
C GLN A 122 15.51 -5.93 8.52
N ARG A 123 14.22 -5.95 8.19
CA ARG A 123 13.45 -4.76 7.79
C ARG A 123 13.33 -3.73 8.92
N LEU A 124 13.11 -4.17 10.16
CA LEU A 124 13.06 -3.27 11.32
C LEU A 124 14.39 -2.56 11.57
N VAL A 125 15.50 -3.26 11.40
CA VAL A 125 16.85 -2.73 11.58
C VAL A 125 17.22 -1.74 10.48
N GLU A 126 16.88 -2.07 9.23
CA GLU A 126 17.07 -1.17 8.08
C GLU A 126 16.19 0.10 8.17
N ALA A 127 15.07 0.02 8.88
CA ALA A 127 14.17 1.16 9.11
C ALA A 127 14.59 2.08 10.27
N ILE A 128 15.67 1.76 11.00
CA ILE A 128 16.16 2.63 12.09
C ILE A 128 16.74 3.91 11.45
N PRO A 129 16.16 5.10 11.73
CA PRO A 129 16.67 6.35 11.17
C PRO A 129 18.12 6.61 11.57
N GLU A 130 18.84 7.36 10.73
CA GLU A 130 20.14 7.92 11.11
C GLU A 130 19.99 8.82 12.34
N GLY A 131 20.97 8.80 13.25
CA GLY A 131 20.88 9.46 14.54
C GLY A 131 19.95 8.80 15.57
N ALA A 132 19.42 7.60 15.29
CA ALA A 132 18.57 6.84 16.20
C ALA A 132 19.07 5.39 16.43
N TRP A 133 18.68 4.78 17.54
CA TRP A 133 19.03 3.41 17.90
C TRP A 133 17.86 2.62 18.49
N ALA A 134 17.89 1.30 18.41
CA ALA A 134 16.81 0.42 18.88
C ALA A 134 17.32 -0.66 19.83
N SER A 135 16.45 -1.12 20.74
CA SER A 135 16.79 -2.21 21.67
C SER A 135 16.71 -3.59 21.01
N ALA A 136 17.76 -4.39 21.19
CA ALA A 136 17.78 -5.79 20.78
C ALA A 136 16.67 -6.62 21.45
N SER A 137 16.33 -6.32 22.71
CA SER A 137 15.28 -7.01 23.46
C SER A 137 13.90 -6.74 22.87
N GLU A 138 13.61 -5.47 22.54
CA GLU A 138 12.34 -5.08 21.94
C GLU A 138 12.20 -5.62 20.52
N LEU A 139 13.25 -5.53 19.70
CA LEU A 139 13.23 -6.12 18.35
C LEU A 139 13.03 -7.63 18.39
N ALA A 140 13.59 -8.31 19.38
CA ALA A 140 13.38 -9.74 19.58
C ALA A 140 11.93 -10.04 19.99
N GLU A 141 11.33 -9.24 20.86
CA GLU A 141 9.92 -9.36 21.26
C GLU A 141 8.97 -9.17 20.08
N GLU A 142 9.16 -8.11 19.29
CA GLU A 142 8.36 -7.79 18.10
C GLU A 142 8.37 -8.88 17.02
N THR A 143 9.41 -9.72 17.02
CA THR A 143 9.65 -10.73 15.99
C THR A 143 9.59 -12.17 16.51
N GLY A 144 9.34 -12.36 17.81
CA GLY A 144 9.31 -13.68 18.45
C GLY A 144 10.67 -14.38 18.46
N LEU A 145 11.78 -13.62 18.39
CA LEU A 145 13.14 -14.16 18.40
C LEU A 145 13.74 -14.14 19.81
N GLN A 146 14.85 -14.85 19.98
CA GLN A 146 15.72 -14.75 21.16
C GLN A 146 16.72 -13.62 20.93
N ALA A 147 16.83 -12.69 21.89
CA ALA A 147 17.70 -11.53 21.79
C ALA A 147 19.18 -11.91 21.51
N ASP A 148 19.72 -12.91 22.20
CA ASP A 148 21.10 -13.38 21.97
C ASP A 148 21.29 -13.96 20.55
N ALA A 149 20.29 -14.66 20.03
CA ALA A 149 20.33 -15.21 18.67
C ALA A 149 20.22 -14.11 17.62
N LEU A 150 19.41 -13.08 17.87
CA LEU A 150 19.28 -11.87 17.04
C LEU A 150 20.61 -11.12 16.98
N VAL A 151 21.20 -10.80 18.14
CA VAL A 151 22.50 -10.10 18.23
C VAL A 151 23.60 -10.87 17.53
N ALA A 152 23.67 -12.19 17.74
CA ALA A 152 24.63 -13.04 17.04
C ALA A 152 24.42 -12.96 15.53
N TRP A 153 23.19 -13.14 15.06
CA TRP A 153 22.85 -13.09 13.64
C TRP A 153 23.24 -11.76 12.98
N LEU A 154 23.03 -10.61 13.65
CA LEU A 154 23.43 -9.29 13.15
C LEU A 154 24.94 -9.19 12.86
N GLN A 155 25.79 -9.89 13.64
CA GLN A 155 27.24 -9.90 13.40
C GLN A 155 27.62 -10.56 12.08
N GLY A 156 26.85 -11.58 11.67
CA GLY A 156 27.09 -12.35 10.45
C GLY A 156 26.40 -11.76 9.23
N ALA A 157 25.11 -11.43 9.35
CA ALA A 157 24.28 -10.92 8.26
C ALA A 157 24.55 -9.44 7.94
N ARG A 158 24.81 -8.61 8.96
CA ARG A 158 25.12 -7.17 8.85
C ARG A 158 24.20 -6.40 7.88
N PRO A 159 22.87 -6.45 8.05
CA PRO A 159 21.96 -5.57 7.31
C PRO A 159 22.28 -4.09 7.60
N GLU A 160 21.83 -3.18 6.74
CA GLU A 160 22.02 -1.74 6.98
C GLU A 160 21.46 -1.34 8.36
N GLY A 161 22.19 -0.51 9.11
CA GLY A 161 21.79 -0.13 10.47
C GLY A 161 22.06 -1.17 11.57
N TRP A 162 22.67 -2.33 11.28
CA TRP A 162 22.92 -3.38 12.31
C TRP A 162 23.70 -2.90 13.55
N ARG A 163 24.51 -1.84 13.41
CA ARG A 163 25.26 -1.24 14.50
C ARG A 163 24.40 -0.43 15.46
N ARG A 164 23.23 0.05 15.01
CA ARG A 164 22.26 0.84 15.79
C ARG A 164 21.41 -0.02 16.74
N VAL A 165 21.65 -1.32 16.81
CA VAL A 165 20.96 -2.24 17.71
C VAL A 165 21.77 -2.43 18.99
N LEU A 166 21.25 -1.91 20.10
CA LEU A 166 21.92 -1.84 21.40
C LEU A 166 21.12 -2.59 22.47
N ASP A 167 21.67 -2.70 23.68
CA ASP A 167 20.90 -3.20 24.83
C ASP A 167 19.89 -2.16 25.35
N ASP A 168 19.02 -2.56 26.27
CA ASP A 168 17.99 -1.69 26.84
C ASP A 168 18.54 -0.45 27.56
N GLY A 169 19.81 -0.46 27.94
CA GLY A 169 20.51 0.66 28.58
C GLY A 169 21.27 1.57 27.61
N GLY A 170 21.28 1.25 26.32
CA GLY A 170 22.06 1.95 25.28
C GLY A 170 23.51 1.50 25.18
N HIS A 171 23.91 0.38 25.78
CA HIS A 171 25.27 -0.16 25.66
C HIS A 171 25.38 -1.15 24.50
N LEU A 172 26.61 -1.37 24.03
CA LEU A 172 26.89 -2.42 23.06
C LEU A 172 26.50 -3.80 23.63
N PRO A 173 25.72 -4.62 22.90
CA PRO A 173 25.17 -5.87 23.42
C PRO A 173 26.26 -6.86 23.89
N ALA A 174 26.13 -7.39 25.11
CA ALA A 174 27.08 -8.35 25.67
C ALA A 174 27.19 -9.64 24.83
N ALA A 175 26.08 -10.09 24.23
CA ALA A 175 26.00 -11.26 23.36
C ALA A 175 26.81 -11.11 22.05
N ALA A 176 27.25 -9.90 21.70
CA ALA A 176 28.15 -9.69 20.57
C ALA A 176 29.60 -10.10 20.88
N HIS A 177 29.98 -10.31 22.15
CA HIS A 177 31.31 -10.79 22.57
C HIS A 177 32.51 -9.97 22.00
N LEU A 178 32.34 -8.65 21.97
CA LEU A 178 33.32 -7.69 21.45
C LEU A 178 34.57 -7.62 22.33
N ASN A 179 35.76 -7.58 21.72
CA ASN A 179 36.99 -7.17 22.42
C ASN A 179 37.10 -5.63 22.45
N GLU A 180 38.13 -5.09 23.10
CA GLU A 180 38.33 -3.62 23.21
C GLU A 180 38.47 -2.91 21.85
N ASP A 181 39.04 -3.57 20.84
CA ASP A 181 39.18 -3.00 19.50
C ASP A 181 37.83 -2.96 18.77
N ASP A 182 37.10 -4.07 18.80
CA ASP A 182 35.75 -4.21 18.23
C ASP A 182 34.80 -3.18 18.88
N ARG A 183 34.90 -2.97 20.20
CA ARG A 183 34.11 -1.98 20.94
C ARG A 183 34.41 -0.55 20.48
N ARG A 184 35.69 -0.19 20.33
CA ARG A 184 36.10 1.14 19.87
C ARG A 184 35.65 1.41 18.44
N GLU A 185 35.76 0.43 17.55
CA GLU A 185 35.31 0.55 16.17
C GLU A 185 33.79 0.75 16.10
N TRP A 186 33.04 -0.04 16.86
CA TRP A 186 31.58 0.08 16.89
C TRP A 186 31.13 1.42 17.47
N LEU A 187 31.70 1.88 18.59
CA LEU A 187 31.37 3.19 19.15
C LEU A 187 31.70 4.33 18.17
N ARG A 188 32.86 4.30 17.51
CA ARG A 188 33.19 5.30 16.49
C ARG A 188 32.16 5.31 15.35
N ALA A 189 31.73 4.13 14.89
CA ALA A 189 30.72 4.04 13.85
C ALA A 189 29.36 4.61 14.28
N LEU A 190 29.00 4.50 15.56
CA LEU A 190 27.79 5.15 16.10
C LEU A 190 27.93 6.67 16.13
N GLU A 191 29.10 7.19 16.50
CA GLU A 191 29.38 8.63 16.46
C GLU A 191 29.34 9.18 15.02
N GLU A 192 29.83 8.42 14.04
CA GLU A 192 29.77 8.76 12.62
C GLU A 192 28.33 8.77 12.06
N GLU A 193 27.40 8.09 12.72
CA GLU A 193 25.97 8.02 12.39
C GLU A 193 25.12 8.94 13.29
N ASP A 194 25.73 9.97 13.88
CA ASP A 194 25.11 11.00 14.74
C ASP A 194 24.45 10.46 16.03
N ILE A 195 24.90 9.31 16.55
CA ILE A 195 24.43 8.77 17.84
C ILE A 195 25.41 9.17 18.96
N ASP A 196 24.94 9.94 19.96
CA ASP A 196 25.76 10.39 21.09
C ASP A 196 26.08 9.23 22.02
N VAL A 197 27.34 8.79 21.95
CA VAL A 197 27.92 7.75 22.82
C VAL A 197 29.04 8.28 23.71
N THR A 198 29.13 9.59 23.92
CA THR A 198 30.21 10.25 24.69
C THR A 198 30.33 9.72 26.13
N SER A 199 29.22 9.23 26.69
CA SER A 199 29.16 8.62 28.03
C SER A 199 29.52 7.12 28.08
N GLY A 200 29.87 6.52 26.94
CA GLY A 200 30.11 5.07 26.79
C GLY A 200 28.85 4.25 26.52
N ARG A 201 27.70 4.92 26.35
CA ARG A 201 26.39 4.38 25.95
C ARG A 201 25.64 5.43 25.14
N ALA A 202 24.73 4.97 24.27
CA ALA A 202 23.90 5.84 23.45
C ALA A 202 22.90 6.63 24.29
N ASP A 203 22.65 7.89 23.90
CA ASP A 203 21.68 8.75 24.57
C ASP A 203 20.25 8.18 24.45
N ALA A 204 19.53 8.16 25.58
CA ALA A 204 18.20 7.55 25.65
C ALA A 204 17.14 8.31 24.83
N SER A 205 17.34 9.60 24.54
CA SER A 205 16.45 10.39 23.69
C SER A 205 16.54 10.00 22.21
N GLN A 206 17.63 9.35 21.81
CA GLN A 206 17.83 8.81 20.45
C GLN A 206 17.30 7.38 20.30
N ARG A 207 16.67 6.81 21.34
CA ARG A 207 16.06 5.49 21.28
C ARG A 207 14.73 5.55 20.54
N ILE A 208 14.56 4.70 19.54
CA ILE A 208 13.27 4.42 18.92
C ILE A 208 12.69 3.10 19.46
N PRO A 209 11.43 3.07 19.94
CA PRO A 209 10.80 1.84 20.40
C PRO A 209 10.62 0.81 19.28
N GLY A 210 10.79 -0.48 19.59
CA GLY A 210 10.54 -1.58 18.64
C GLY A 210 9.13 -1.56 18.03
N SER A 211 8.13 -1.18 18.81
CA SER A 211 6.73 -1.04 18.35
C SER A 211 6.56 0.05 17.29
N ASP A 212 7.32 1.13 17.41
CA ASP A 212 7.24 2.28 16.50
C ASP A 212 7.93 1.94 15.18
N LEU A 213 9.08 1.25 15.24
CA LEU A 213 9.71 0.64 14.07
C LEU A 213 8.75 -0.36 13.39
N ARG A 214 8.01 -1.16 14.16
CA ARG A 214 7.04 -2.08 13.60
C ARG A 214 5.92 -1.36 12.89
N GLN A 215 5.42 -0.24 13.43
CA GLN A 215 4.44 0.60 12.76
C GLN A 215 5.01 1.26 11.49
N LEU A 216 6.25 1.77 11.53
CA LEU A 216 6.94 2.36 10.39
C LEU A 216 7.13 1.35 9.26
N VAL A 217 7.70 0.18 9.56
CA VAL A 217 7.88 -0.90 8.57
C VAL A 217 6.55 -1.40 8.04
N THR A 218 5.53 -1.56 8.89
CA THR A 218 4.17 -1.94 8.44
C THR A 218 3.55 -0.84 7.55
N SER A 219 3.84 0.44 7.81
CA SER A 219 3.36 1.56 6.98
C SER A 219 4.08 1.69 5.64
N VAL A 220 5.36 1.28 5.57
CA VAL A 220 6.15 1.22 4.33
C VAL A 220 5.80 -0.01 3.50
N GLU A 221 5.57 -1.17 4.14
CA GLU A 221 5.06 -2.41 3.52
C GLU A 221 3.61 -2.28 3.03
N GLN A 222 2.88 -1.27 3.50
CA GLN A 222 1.58 -0.89 2.94
C GLN A 222 1.69 -0.11 1.63
N MET A 223 2.90 0.15 1.10
CA MET A 223 3.04 0.54 -0.30
C MET A 223 2.90 -0.70 -1.18
N PRO A 224 1.87 -0.77 -2.04
CA PRO A 224 1.61 -1.96 -2.85
C PRO A 224 2.77 -2.23 -3.80
N HIS A 225 3.25 -3.48 -3.81
CA HIS A 225 4.17 -3.99 -4.83
C HIS A 225 3.58 -3.76 -6.22
N ARG A 226 4.46 -3.52 -7.20
CA ARG A 226 4.08 -3.11 -8.55
C ARG A 226 4.40 -4.21 -9.54
N ALA A 227 3.71 -4.19 -10.67
CA ALA A 227 4.03 -5.04 -11.80
C ALA A 227 4.45 -4.16 -12.99
N TRP A 228 5.47 -4.60 -13.71
CA TRP A 228 6.11 -3.84 -14.78
C TRP A 228 6.29 -4.72 -16.01
N LEU A 229 5.73 -4.30 -17.15
CA LEU A 229 6.01 -4.90 -18.44
C LEU A 229 7.26 -4.23 -19.03
N VAL A 230 8.35 -5.00 -19.14
CA VAL A 230 9.63 -4.55 -19.72
C VAL A 230 9.84 -5.25 -21.05
N ARG A 231 10.01 -4.50 -22.13
CA ARG A 231 10.23 -5.06 -23.47
C ARG A 231 11.71 -5.07 -23.80
N GLY A 232 12.23 -6.23 -24.20
CA GLY A 232 13.54 -6.33 -24.82
C GLY A 232 13.43 -5.80 -26.24
N SER A 233 13.89 -4.59 -26.51
CA SER A 233 13.71 -3.95 -27.82
C SER A 233 14.33 -4.79 -28.96
N ASN A 234 13.48 -5.25 -29.88
CA ASN A 234 13.86 -5.91 -31.13
C ASN A 234 14.47 -4.87 -32.10
N VAL A 235 15.75 -4.54 -31.95
CA VAL A 235 16.48 -3.71 -32.92
C VAL A 235 17.51 -4.57 -33.67
N LEU A 236 17.13 -5.00 -34.88
CA LEU A 236 17.90 -5.79 -35.88
C LEU A 236 17.93 -7.32 -35.69
N GLY A 237 16.87 -7.92 -35.15
CA GLY A 237 16.67 -9.38 -35.20
C GLY A 237 17.41 -10.20 -34.14
N GLU A 238 17.96 -9.58 -33.11
CA GLU A 238 18.53 -10.28 -31.94
C GLU A 238 17.62 -10.11 -30.71
N ASN A 239 17.15 -11.25 -30.20
CA ASN A 239 16.25 -11.32 -29.06
C ASN A 239 17.05 -11.34 -27.73
N LEU A 240 17.09 -10.20 -27.04
CA LEU A 240 17.79 -10.05 -25.75
C LEU A 240 17.16 -10.88 -24.62
N ILE A 241 15.88 -11.25 -24.74
CA ILE A 241 15.16 -12.01 -23.72
C ILE A 241 15.79 -13.40 -23.58
N ARG A 242 15.91 -14.15 -24.68
CA ARG A 242 16.48 -15.52 -24.67
C ARG A 242 18.00 -15.55 -24.54
N GLY A 243 18.69 -14.56 -25.12
CA GLY A 243 20.15 -14.54 -25.20
C GLY A 243 20.86 -13.92 -24.00
N LEU A 244 20.16 -13.13 -23.19
CA LEU A 244 20.77 -12.39 -22.07
C LEU A 244 19.86 -12.43 -20.82
N TRP A 245 18.61 -11.98 -20.92
CA TRP A 245 17.77 -11.73 -19.75
C TRP A 245 17.43 -13.00 -18.96
N LEU A 246 16.96 -14.04 -19.65
CA LEU A 246 16.59 -15.30 -19.00
C LEU A 246 17.82 -16.10 -18.53
N GLN A 247 18.98 -15.93 -19.17
CA GLN A 247 20.22 -16.65 -18.83
C GLN A 247 20.94 -16.00 -17.64
N ASP A 248 21.06 -14.69 -17.66
CA ASP A 248 21.81 -13.92 -16.66
C ASP A 248 20.94 -13.42 -15.51
N GLY A 249 19.62 -13.65 -15.57
CA GLY A 249 18.68 -13.26 -14.52
C GLY A 249 18.56 -11.74 -14.42
N ILE A 250 18.34 -11.07 -15.54
CA ILE A 250 18.24 -9.60 -15.60
C ILE A 250 17.08 -9.12 -16.46
N CYS A 251 16.70 -7.85 -16.31
CA CYS A 251 15.98 -7.07 -17.32
C CYS A 251 16.73 -5.76 -17.59
N SER A 252 16.51 -5.13 -18.75
CA SER A 252 17.28 -3.95 -19.12
C SER A 252 16.54 -2.95 -20.00
N LEU A 253 16.93 -1.67 -19.91
CA LEU A 253 16.55 -0.64 -20.87
C LEU A 253 17.76 -0.15 -21.70
N PRO A 254 17.56 0.25 -22.96
CA PRO A 254 18.60 0.81 -23.83
C PRO A 254 18.89 2.28 -23.48
N ALA A 255 19.56 2.49 -22.36
CA ALA A 255 20.04 3.78 -21.90
C ALA A 255 21.24 4.33 -22.73
N SER A 256 21.28 4.11 -24.05
CA SER A 256 22.48 4.20 -24.89
C SER A 256 23.25 5.54 -24.85
N ARG A 257 22.54 6.65 -24.57
CA ARG A 257 23.09 8.00 -24.45
C ARG A 257 22.98 8.57 -23.03
N LEU A 258 22.21 7.94 -22.15
CA LEU A 258 21.98 8.43 -20.80
C LEU A 258 23.25 8.30 -19.97
N ARG A 259 23.66 9.37 -19.30
CA ARG A 259 24.72 9.33 -18.28
C ARG A 259 24.31 8.46 -17.09
N GLU A 260 25.30 7.99 -16.35
CA GLU A 260 25.03 7.23 -15.13
C GLU A 260 24.35 8.12 -14.08
N LEU A 261 23.22 7.64 -13.54
CA LEU A 261 22.45 8.27 -12.49
C LEU A 261 22.39 7.34 -11.27
N PRO A 262 22.37 7.87 -10.04
CA PRO A 262 22.24 7.03 -8.85
C PRO A 262 20.88 6.31 -8.82
N PRO A 263 20.80 5.13 -8.17
CA PRO A 263 19.52 4.56 -7.78
C PRO A 263 18.65 5.59 -7.06
N GLU A 264 17.34 5.54 -7.25
CA GLU A 264 16.38 6.46 -6.63
C GLU A 264 16.56 7.95 -6.99
N ALA A 265 17.22 8.24 -8.12
CA ALA A 265 17.35 9.60 -8.64
C ALA A 265 15.97 10.31 -8.73
N PRO A 266 15.85 11.56 -8.22
CA PRO A 266 14.62 12.33 -8.32
C PRO A 266 14.22 12.58 -9.78
N ILE A 267 12.92 12.68 -10.06
CA ILE A 267 12.41 12.89 -11.43
C ILE A 267 13.02 14.11 -12.12
N GLU A 268 13.29 15.20 -11.38
CA GLU A 268 13.91 16.41 -11.91
C GLU A 268 15.36 16.16 -12.37
N GLN A 269 16.11 15.32 -11.65
CA GLN A 269 17.47 14.95 -12.03
C GLN A 269 17.48 14.07 -13.29
N VAL A 270 16.54 13.12 -13.38
CA VAL A 270 16.37 12.28 -14.57
C VAL A 270 15.99 13.15 -15.77
N LYS A 271 15.04 14.06 -15.61
CA LYS A 271 14.57 14.97 -16.66
C LYS A 271 15.70 15.85 -17.20
N ALA A 272 16.49 16.46 -16.31
CA ALA A 272 17.64 17.28 -16.69
C ALA A 272 18.67 16.47 -17.51
N ALA A 273 18.96 15.23 -17.09
CA ALA A 273 19.85 14.35 -17.84
C ALA A 273 19.29 14.01 -19.23
N ILE A 274 17.98 13.77 -19.36
CA ILE A 274 17.34 13.47 -20.64
C ILE A 274 17.31 14.67 -21.58
N ASP A 275 17.04 15.87 -21.07
CA ASP A 275 17.02 17.09 -21.87
C ASP A 275 18.41 17.39 -22.50
N GLU A 276 19.49 17.04 -21.80
CA GLU A 276 20.86 17.17 -22.31
C GLU A 276 21.26 16.00 -23.22
N ASP A 277 21.17 14.77 -22.71
CA ASP A 277 21.71 13.55 -23.35
C ASP A 277 20.90 13.10 -24.58
N TYR A 278 19.62 13.51 -24.64
CA TYR A 278 18.70 13.26 -25.75
C TYR A 278 18.18 14.56 -26.37
N SER A 279 19.00 15.62 -26.39
CA SER A 279 18.67 16.93 -26.99
C SER A 279 18.18 16.86 -28.46
N GLY A 280 18.56 15.83 -29.21
CA GLY A 280 18.09 15.59 -30.58
C GLY A 280 16.74 14.87 -30.72
N ALA A 281 16.12 14.45 -29.61
CA ALA A 281 14.82 13.77 -29.60
C ALA A 281 13.66 14.78 -29.48
N SER A 282 12.47 14.39 -29.95
CA SER A 282 11.29 15.25 -29.84
C SER A 282 10.93 15.53 -28.38
N ALA A 283 10.17 16.60 -28.11
CA ALA A 283 9.71 16.88 -26.75
C ALA A 283 8.86 15.72 -26.16
N GLN A 284 8.09 15.05 -27.03
CA GLN A 284 7.30 13.88 -26.68
C GLN A 284 8.19 12.68 -26.33
N ASP A 285 9.24 12.41 -27.11
CA ASP A 285 10.19 11.33 -26.83
C ASP A 285 10.96 11.57 -25.53
N ARG A 286 11.38 12.81 -25.26
CA ARG A 286 12.05 13.17 -24.01
C ARG A 286 11.15 13.00 -22.79
N ALA A 287 9.86 13.35 -22.90
CA ALA A 287 8.88 13.11 -21.84
C ALA A 287 8.68 11.61 -21.58
N ARG A 288 8.55 10.79 -22.65
CA ARG A 288 8.47 9.33 -22.53
C ARG A 288 9.71 8.75 -21.86
N LEU A 289 10.90 9.05 -22.36
CA LEU A 289 12.17 8.56 -21.81
C LEU A 289 12.35 8.97 -20.35
N THR A 290 11.98 10.20 -19.98
CA THR A 290 12.02 10.66 -18.59
C THR A 290 11.14 9.78 -17.70
N ALA A 291 9.91 9.46 -18.14
CA ALA A 291 9.01 8.60 -17.38
C ALA A 291 9.53 7.16 -17.27
N GLU A 292 10.04 6.58 -18.36
CA GLU A 292 10.58 5.21 -18.41
C GLU A 292 11.83 5.07 -17.51
N TYR A 293 12.82 5.97 -17.64
CA TYR A 293 14.03 5.89 -16.84
C TYR A 293 13.79 6.23 -15.37
N HIS A 294 12.93 7.19 -15.07
CA HIS A 294 12.56 7.47 -13.67
C HIS A 294 11.82 6.27 -13.05
N ALA A 295 10.94 5.62 -13.81
CA ALA A 295 10.28 4.41 -13.35
C ALA A 295 11.29 3.28 -13.07
N PHE A 296 12.22 3.04 -14.00
CA PHE A 296 13.25 2.02 -13.85
C PHE A 296 14.28 2.34 -12.74
N LEU A 297 14.65 3.60 -12.53
CA LEU A 297 15.64 4.01 -11.53
C LEU A 297 15.06 4.13 -10.12
N SER A 298 13.81 4.60 -10.00
CA SER A 298 13.29 5.12 -8.73
C SER A 298 11.92 4.59 -8.32
N ARG A 299 11.11 4.08 -9.26
CA ARG A 299 9.78 3.54 -8.93
C ARG A 299 9.75 2.01 -8.82
N MET A 300 10.54 1.32 -9.62
CA MET A 300 10.69 -0.13 -9.58
C MET A 300 11.54 -0.52 -8.38
N ARG A 301 11.04 -1.44 -7.55
CA ARG A 301 11.66 -1.84 -6.29
C ARG A 301 11.89 -3.35 -6.25
N GLU A 302 12.72 -3.79 -5.31
CA GLU A 302 12.84 -5.23 -5.02
C GLU A 302 11.49 -5.79 -4.56
N GLY A 303 11.15 -7.00 -5.02
CA GLY A 303 9.84 -7.63 -4.80
C GLY A 303 8.76 -7.23 -5.82
N ASP A 304 9.00 -6.25 -6.69
CA ASP A 304 8.10 -5.96 -7.81
C ASP A 304 8.15 -7.09 -8.86
N ILE A 305 7.04 -7.30 -9.55
CA ILE A 305 6.94 -8.27 -10.64
C ILE A 305 7.40 -7.62 -11.95
N VAL A 306 8.22 -8.33 -12.70
CA VAL A 306 8.63 -7.99 -14.07
C VAL A 306 8.02 -9.00 -15.02
N VAL A 307 7.36 -8.51 -16.05
CA VAL A 307 6.81 -9.31 -17.14
C VAL A 307 7.48 -8.91 -18.44
N THR A 308 7.79 -9.88 -19.30
CA THR A 308 8.29 -9.63 -20.65
C THR A 308 7.72 -10.65 -21.61
N ASN A 309 7.65 -10.33 -22.90
CA ASN A 309 7.10 -11.23 -23.91
C ASN A 309 8.03 -11.40 -25.11
N ASP A 310 8.07 -12.61 -25.63
CA ASP A 310 8.78 -13.00 -26.84
C ASP A 310 7.83 -13.72 -27.79
N GLY A 311 7.27 -12.95 -28.73
CA GLY A 311 6.14 -13.41 -29.53
C GLY A 311 4.95 -13.73 -28.61
N ALA A 312 4.43 -14.95 -28.72
CA ALA A 312 3.32 -15.43 -27.90
C ALA A 312 3.73 -15.86 -26.48
N LYS A 313 5.03 -15.97 -26.20
CA LYS A 313 5.54 -16.50 -24.93
C LYS A 313 5.75 -15.38 -23.93
N VAL A 314 5.20 -15.51 -22.73
CA VAL A 314 5.34 -14.54 -21.64
C VAL A 314 6.17 -15.11 -20.50
N TYR A 315 7.13 -14.31 -20.06
CA TYR A 315 8.00 -14.60 -18.93
C TYR A 315 7.70 -13.62 -17.80
N VAL A 316 7.67 -14.15 -16.59
CA VAL A 316 7.38 -13.44 -15.35
C VAL A 316 8.51 -13.70 -14.38
N GLY A 317 9.00 -12.65 -13.73
CA GLY A 317 10.05 -12.71 -12.73
C GLY A 317 9.86 -11.66 -11.64
N VAL A 318 10.71 -11.71 -10.62
CA VAL A 318 10.68 -10.78 -9.48
C VAL A 318 11.98 -9.98 -9.46
N VAL A 319 11.89 -8.66 -9.23
CA VAL A 319 13.08 -7.81 -9.07
C VAL A 319 13.79 -8.16 -7.76
N VAL A 320 15.10 -8.42 -7.84
CA VAL A 320 15.92 -8.83 -6.68
C VAL A 320 17.15 -7.94 -6.46
N GLY A 321 17.20 -6.77 -7.11
CA GLY A 321 18.34 -5.86 -6.97
C GLY A 321 18.06 -4.42 -7.41
N PRO A 322 18.93 -3.48 -7.01
CA PRO A 322 18.90 -2.09 -7.46
C PRO A 322 19.25 -1.97 -8.96
N PRO A 323 18.95 -0.82 -9.59
CA PRO A 323 19.35 -0.56 -10.97
C PRO A 323 20.86 -0.33 -11.06
N MET A 324 21.48 -0.85 -12.12
CA MET A 324 22.92 -0.73 -12.37
C MET A 324 23.19 -0.30 -13.81
N PHE A 325 24.17 0.58 -13.98
CA PHE A 325 24.72 0.90 -15.29
C PHE A 325 25.86 -0.06 -15.64
N VAL A 326 25.78 -0.72 -16.80
CA VAL A 326 26.80 -1.68 -17.27
C VAL A 326 27.21 -1.44 -18.71
N SER A 327 28.45 -1.80 -19.04
CA SER A 327 28.94 -1.77 -20.43
C SER A 327 28.37 -2.95 -21.22
N SER A 328 27.45 -2.67 -22.16
CA SER A 328 26.84 -3.68 -23.03
C SER A 328 27.22 -3.51 -24.50
N VAL A 329 27.22 -4.62 -25.25
CA VAL A 329 27.49 -4.61 -26.70
C VAL A 329 26.48 -3.70 -27.40
N LYS A 330 26.99 -2.72 -28.17
CA LYS A 330 26.20 -1.65 -28.82
C LYS A 330 25.38 -0.74 -27.87
N ARG A 331 25.64 -0.77 -26.55
CA ARG A 331 24.94 0.01 -25.50
C ARG A 331 23.42 -0.17 -25.49
N ARG A 332 22.96 -1.43 -25.60
CA ARG A 332 21.52 -1.77 -25.74
C ARG A 332 20.88 -2.34 -24.48
N ALA A 333 21.71 -2.77 -23.53
CA ALA A 333 21.29 -3.33 -22.25
C ALA A 333 22.14 -2.71 -21.14
N ASN A 334 22.33 -1.40 -21.18
CA ASN A 334 23.29 -0.71 -20.31
C ASN A 334 22.67 -0.17 -19.03
N LEU A 335 21.34 -0.12 -18.90
CA LEU A 335 20.66 0.06 -17.62
C LEU A 335 19.97 -1.26 -17.28
N GLN A 336 20.44 -1.95 -16.25
CA GLN A 336 20.00 -3.30 -15.90
C GLN A 336 19.46 -3.38 -14.47
N ARG A 337 18.59 -4.34 -14.23
CA ARG A 337 18.19 -4.81 -12.90
C ARG A 337 18.25 -6.32 -12.84
N SER A 338 18.60 -6.85 -11.68
CA SER A 338 18.55 -8.29 -11.40
C SER A 338 17.09 -8.73 -11.25
N VAL A 339 16.73 -9.80 -11.95
CA VAL A 339 15.39 -10.39 -11.97
C VAL A 339 15.50 -11.89 -11.81
N GLU A 340 14.78 -12.43 -10.83
CA GLU A 340 14.58 -13.87 -10.67
C GLU A 340 13.41 -14.31 -11.55
N TRP A 341 13.69 -14.82 -12.76
CA TRP A 341 12.68 -15.33 -13.68
C TRP A 341 12.09 -16.65 -13.17
N ARG A 342 10.78 -16.66 -12.90
CA ARG A 342 10.10 -17.79 -12.27
C ARG A 342 9.64 -18.85 -13.26
N ASN A 343 9.30 -18.45 -14.48
CA ASN A 343 8.78 -19.35 -15.52
C ASN A 343 9.69 -19.44 -16.75
N ALA A 344 11.01 -19.16 -16.60
CA ALA A 344 11.97 -19.19 -17.70
C ALA A 344 11.98 -20.53 -18.48
N GLY A 345 11.76 -21.65 -17.78
CA GLY A 345 11.70 -23.00 -18.36
C GLY A 345 10.33 -23.41 -18.92
N ALA A 346 9.27 -22.69 -18.59
CA ALA A 346 7.88 -22.99 -18.97
C ALA A 346 7.10 -21.67 -19.16
N PRO A 347 7.30 -20.95 -20.28
CA PRO A 347 6.65 -19.67 -20.51
C PRO A 347 5.13 -19.83 -20.68
N PHE A 348 4.40 -18.81 -20.23
CA PHE A 348 2.95 -18.71 -20.42
C PHE A 348 2.63 -18.34 -21.86
N ASP A 349 1.48 -18.78 -22.35
CA ASP A 349 0.90 -18.29 -23.60
C ASP A 349 0.03 -17.07 -23.32
N TYR A 350 0.28 -15.96 -24.02
CA TYR A 350 -0.46 -14.72 -23.79
C TYR A 350 -1.93 -14.76 -24.20
N THR A 351 -2.38 -15.77 -24.94
CA THR A 351 -3.80 -15.95 -25.31
C THR A 351 -4.52 -17.00 -24.49
N GLU A 352 -3.81 -17.97 -23.93
CA GLU A 352 -4.42 -19.07 -23.17
C GLU A 352 -4.28 -18.89 -21.65
N ASP A 353 -3.14 -18.37 -21.19
CA ASP A 353 -2.78 -18.35 -19.76
C ASP A 353 -2.97 -16.95 -19.11
N LEU A 354 -3.10 -15.89 -19.91
CA LEU A 354 -3.14 -14.50 -19.41
C LEU A 354 -4.54 -13.87 -19.48
N PRO A 355 -4.85 -12.89 -18.61
CA PRO A 355 -6.09 -12.14 -18.70
C PRO A 355 -6.21 -11.37 -20.04
N ASP A 356 -7.39 -11.40 -20.66
CA ASP A 356 -7.66 -10.74 -21.96
C ASP A 356 -7.24 -9.25 -21.98
N GLU A 357 -7.48 -8.55 -20.87
CA GLU A 357 -7.11 -7.14 -20.69
C GLU A 357 -5.58 -6.92 -20.73
N PHE A 358 -4.79 -7.87 -20.22
CA PHE A 358 -3.33 -7.81 -20.27
C PHE A 358 -2.81 -8.11 -21.69
N SER A 359 -3.47 -9.03 -22.40
CA SER A 359 -3.14 -9.38 -23.79
C SER A 359 -3.28 -8.20 -24.75
N ALA A 360 -4.27 -7.32 -24.49
CA ALA A 360 -4.42 -6.05 -25.20
C ALA A 360 -3.23 -5.09 -24.94
N ARG A 361 -2.75 -5.01 -23.70
CA ARG A 361 -1.60 -4.16 -23.33
C ARG A 361 -0.27 -4.67 -23.89
N ILE A 362 -0.07 -5.98 -23.92
CA ILE A 362 1.09 -6.61 -24.56
C ILE A 362 1.14 -6.27 -26.06
N SER A 363 -0.02 -6.09 -26.71
CA SER A 363 -0.10 -5.86 -28.15
C SER A 363 0.26 -4.42 -28.59
N ASN A 364 0.43 -3.47 -27.66
CA ASN A 364 0.79 -2.08 -27.97
C ASN A 364 2.33 -1.87 -28.10
N PRO A 365 2.87 -1.50 -29.29
CA PRO A 365 4.31 -1.57 -29.57
C PRO A 365 5.16 -0.35 -29.14
N ASP A 366 4.57 0.75 -28.66
CA ASP A 366 5.26 2.06 -28.62
C ASP A 366 6.02 2.43 -27.33
N ALA A 367 5.92 1.60 -26.27
CA ALA A 367 6.58 1.83 -24.98
C ALA A 367 7.42 0.62 -24.52
N GLU A 368 8.65 0.89 -24.06
CA GLU A 368 9.59 -0.15 -23.63
C GLU A 368 9.38 -0.58 -22.17
N LEU A 369 8.83 0.32 -21.35
CA LEU A 369 8.46 0.05 -19.96
C LEU A 369 7.03 0.54 -19.69
N ILE A 370 6.16 -0.34 -19.22
CA ILE A 370 4.77 -0.04 -18.89
C ILE A 370 4.48 -0.52 -17.47
N GLU A 371 3.86 0.32 -16.65
CA GLU A 371 3.32 -0.08 -15.35
C GLU A 371 2.01 -0.85 -15.57
N VAL A 372 1.96 -2.07 -15.05
CA VAL A 372 0.86 -3.03 -15.20
C VAL A 372 0.44 -3.58 -13.83
N THR A 373 0.59 -2.76 -12.80
CA THR A 373 0.35 -3.08 -11.38
C THR A 373 -1.05 -3.63 -11.13
N GLU A 374 -2.04 -3.23 -11.92
CA GLU A 374 -3.39 -3.79 -11.85
C GLU A 374 -3.44 -5.31 -12.08
N PHE A 375 -2.47 -5.90 -12.77
CA PHE A 375 -2.35 -7.35 -13.02
C PHE A 375 -1.38 -8.05 -12.05
N TYR A 376 -0.86 -7.34 -11.03
CA TYR A 376 0.14 -7.89 -10.10
C TYR A 376 -0.32 -9.20 -9.45
N GLU A 377 -1.58 -9.25 -9.01
CA GLU A 377 -2.16 -10.45 -8.39
C GLU A 377 -2.39 -11.60 -9.39
N ASP A 378 -2.69 -11.29 -10.65
CA ASP A 378 -2.84 -12.31 -11.69
C ASP A 378 -1.48 -12.98 -11.97
N PHE A 379 -0.40 -12.19 -12.02
CA PHE A 379 0.94 -12.75 -12.13
C PHE A 379 1.34 -13.55 -10.89
N ARG A 380 1.05 -13.08 -9.67
CA ARG A 380 1.31 -13.88 -8.45
C ARG A 380 0.61 -15.24 -8.49
N LYS A 381 -0.65 -15.28 -8.93
CA LYS A 381 -1.41 -16.55 -9.08
C LYS A 381 -0.76 -17.48 -10.10
N LEU A 382 -0.39 -16.95 -11.27
CA LEU A 382 0.26 -17.73 -12.33
C LEU A 382 1.59 -18.34 -11.89
N LEU A 383 2.32 -17.64 -11.02
CA LEU A 383 3.60 -18.11 -10.49
C LEU A 383 3.50 -19.24 -9.47
N GLY A 384 2.29 -19.64 -9.05
CA GLY A 384 2.09 -20.70 -8.07
C GLY A 384 2.72 -20.39 -6.70
N GLU A 385 2.99 -19.11 -6.41
CA GLU A 385 3.39 -18.68 -5.08
C GLU A 385 2.17 -18.86 -4.18
N ASP A 386 2.21 -19.92 -3.33
CA ASP A 386 1.20 -20.22 -2.33
C ASP A 386 0.84 -18.96 -1.55
N ALA A 387 -0.24 -18.34 -1.97
CA ALA A 387 -0.86 -17.29 -1.22
C ALA A 387 -1.69 -17.99 -0.15
N ASP A 388 -1.22 -17.93 1.10
CA ASP A 388 -2.12 -17.84 2.25
C ASP A 388 -2.96 -16.56 2.10
N VAL A 389 -3.82 -16.54 1.10
CA VAL A 389 -4.95 -15.64 0.98
C VAL A 389 -6.13 -16.51 1.33
N VAL A 390 -6.53 -16.40 2.59
CA VAL A 390 -7.95 -16.34 2.90
C VAL A 390 -8.52 -15.38 1.87
N ASP A 391 -9.23 -15.92 0.88
CA ASP A 391 -9.98 -15.17 -0.13
C ASP A 391 -10.77 -14.07 0.59
N ARG A 392 -10.20 -12.88 0.63
CA ARG A 392 -10.90 -11.69 1.08
C ARG A 392 -11.29 -10.97 -0.20
N GLU A 393 -12.23 -11.58 -0.93
CA GLU A 393 -13.19 -10.79 -1.70
C GLU A 393 -13.52 -9.54 -0.88
N MET A 394 -13.47 -8.35 -1.52
CA MET A 394 -13.97 -7.13 -0.90
C MET A 394 -15.39 -7.40 -0.41
N ARG A 395 -15.55 -7.49 0.91
CA ARG A 395 -16.83 -7.75 1.56
C ARG A 395 -17.15 -6.60 2.47
N LEU A 396 -18.27 -5.96 2.19
CA LEU A 396 -18.82 -4.93 3.07
C LEU A 396 -19.17 -5.55 4.43
N PRO A 397 -18.79 -4.93 5.55
CA PRO A 397 -19.07 -5.48 6.87
C PRO A 397 -20.58 -5.51 7.14
N ASP A 398 -21.06 -6.56 7.81
CA ASP A 398 -22.43 -6.60 8.32
C ASP A 398 -22.66 -5.50 9.36
N VAL A 399 -23.89 -5.00 9.45
CA VAL A 399 -24.29 -3.96 10.39
C VAL A 399 -24.38 -4.53 11.80
N THR A 400 -23.62 -3.93 12.72
CA THR A 400 -23.73 -4.21 14.15
C THR A 400 -24.92 -3.49 14.78
N SER A 401 -25.50 -4.07 15.83
CA SER A 401 -26.62 -3.45 16.56
C SER A 401 -26.22 -2.11 17.19
N ASP A 402 -25.00 -2.01 17.76
CA ASP A 402 -24.44 -0.76 18.30
C ASP A 402 -24.39 0.36 17.25
N PHE A 403 -23.94 0.04 16.03
CA PHE A 403 -23.87 1.02 14.97
C PHE A 403 -25.25 1.54 14.57
N ALA A 404 -26.23 0.64 14.41
CA ALA A 404 -27.60 1.03 14.10
C ALA A 404 -28.25 1.87 15.21
N GLU A 405 -28.05 1.49 16.48
CA GLU A 405 -28.54 2.24 17.64
C GLU A 405 -27.94 3.64 17.74
N ARG A 406 -26.63 3.79 17.48
CA ARG A 406 -25.95 5.08 17.45
C ARG A 406 -26.55 6.03 16.40
N LEU A 407 -26.94 5.48 15.26
CA LEU A 407 -27.60 6.20 14.16
C LEU A 407 -29.11 6.39 14.33
N LEU A 408 -29.69 5.80 15.39
CA LEU A 408 -31.12 5.84 15.70
C LEU A 408 -32.02 5.24 14.60
N VAL A 409 -31.48 4.31 13.80
CA VAL A 409 -32.19 3.59 12.75
C VAL A 409 -32.35 2.12 13.12
N GLY A 410 -33.25 1.39 12.44
CA GLY A 410 -33.40 -0.05 12.63
C GLY A 410 -32.20 -0.80 12.04
N ARG A 411 -31.70 -1.83 12.75
CA ARG A 411 -30.58 -2.67 12.26
C ARG A 411 -30.93 -3.34 10.94
N GLU A 412 -32.11 -3.94 10.83
CA GLU A 412 -32.55 -4.66 9.62
C GLU A 412 -32.60 -3.74 8.40
N TRP A 413 -33.17 -2.54 8.57
CA TRP A 413 -33.22 -1.51 7.54
C TRP A 413 -31.82 -1.05 7.10
N LEU A 414 -30.90 -0.86 8.05
CA LEU A 414 -29.53 -0.46 7.72
C LEU A 414 -28.74 -1.61 7.08
N GLN A 415 -28.99 -2.86 7.49
CA GLN A 415 -28.41 -4.05 6.85
C GLN A 415 -28.91 -4.16 5.41
N GLU A 416 -30.20 -3.94 5.16
CA GLU A 416 -30.76 -3.90 3.80
C GLU A 416 -30.03 -2.89 2.92
N CYS A 417 -29.72 -1.69 3.44
CA CYS A 417 -28.89 -0.72 2.71
C CYS A 417 -27.50 -1.27 2.34
N VAL A 418 -26.87 -2.07 3.22
CA VAL A 418 -25.58 -2.73 2.93
C VAL A 418 -25.75 -3.84 1.90
N GLU A 419 -26.82 -4.64 1.97
CA GLU A 419 -27.10 -5.66 0.94
C GLU A 419 -27.32 -5.04 -0.44
N LEU A 420 -28.06 -3.93 -0.51
CA LEU A 420 -28.23 -3.18 -1.76
C LEU A 420 -26.88 -2.74 -2.34
N LEU A 421 -25.95 -2.30 -1.49
CA LEU A 421 -24.60 -1.90 -1.89
C LEU A 421 -23.71 -3.07 -2.30
N ARG A 422 -23.90 -4.26 -1.70
CA ARG A 422 -23.22 -5.51 -2.12
C ARG A 422 -23.71 -5.97 -3.49
N GLU A 423 -25.01 -5.86 -3.74
CA GLU A 423 -25.57 -6.16 -5.05
C GLU A 423 -25.12 -5.11 -6.06
N ARG A 424 -25.26 -3.83 -5.77
CA ARG A 424 -24.82 -2.76 -6.68
C ARG A 424 -24.23 -1.60 -5.88
N PRO A 425 -22.98 -1.19 -6.14
CA PRO A 425 -22.28 -0.25 -5.28
C PRO A 425 -22.68 1.22 -5.52
N GLN A 426 -23.96 1.46 -5.81
CA GLN A 426 -24.54 2.77 -6.06
C GLN A 426 -25.88 2.90 -5.34
N LEU A 427 -25.97 3.81 -4.37
CA LEU A 427 -27.16 4.06 -3.56
C LEU A 427 -27.41 5.56 -3.39
N ILE A 428 -28.66 5.99 -3.42
CA ILE A 428 -29.09 7.37 -3.16
C ILE A 428 -30.05 7.36 -1.98
N PHE A 429 -29.70 8.10 -0.94
CA PHE A 429 -30.63 8.49 0.10
C PHE A 429 -31.40 9.72 -0.34
N TYR A 430 -32.73 9.64 -0.38
CA TYR A 430 -33.57 10.75 -0.80
C TYR A 430 -34.70 11.06 0.19
N GLY A 431 -35.21 12.28 0.15
CA GLY A 431 -36.36 12.70 0.94
C GLY A 431 -36.32 14.17 1.35
N PRO A 432 -37.25 14.61 2.19
CA PRO A 432 -37.35 16.01 2.62
C PRO A 432 -36.11 16.51 3.38
N PRO A 433 -35.90 17.84 3.49
CA PRO A 433 -34.76 18.39 4.22
C PRO A 433 -34.81 18.05 5.71
N GLY A 434 -33.64 17.86 6.31
CA GLY A 434 -33.52 17.59 7.75
C GLY A 434 -33.83 16.15 8.20
N THR A 435 -33.87 15.19 7.28
CA THR A 435 -34.08 13.76 7.58
C THR A 435 -32.79 12.99 7.86
N GLY A 436 -31.64 13.66 7.89
CA GLY A 436 -30.36 13.05 8.27
C GLY A 436 -29.64 12.28 7.16
N LYS A 437 -30.03 12.44 5.89
CA LYS A 437 -29.43 11.74 4.72
C LYS A 437 -27.91 11.85 4.67
N THR A 438 -27.37 13.07 4.72
CA THR A 438 -25.93 13.33 4.66
C THR A 438 -25.19 12.80 5.89
N TYR A 439 -25.82 12.88 7.08
CA TYR A 439 -25.28 12.31 8.31
C TYR A 439 -25.18 10.78 8.21
N LEU A 440 -26.25 10.13 7.74
CA LEU A 440 -26.30 8.68 7.54
C LEU A 440 -25.27 8.23 6.49
N ALA A 441 -25.20 8.90 5.33
CA ALA A 441 -24.25 8.59 4.27
C ALA A 441 -22.80 8.64 4.77
N GLN A 442 -22.42 9.68 5.52
CA GLN A 442 -21.07 9.82 6.08
C GLN A 442 -20.73 8.74 7.10
N HIS A 443 -21.66 8.41 8.00
CA HIS A 443 -21.41 7.40 9.02
C HIS A 443 -21.42 5.99 8.44
N LEU A 444 -22.32 5.69 7.49
CA LEU A 444 -22.30 4.44 6.76
C LEU A 444 -21.00 4.28 5.95
N ALA A 445 -20.56 5.32 5.24
CA ALA A 445 -19.30 5.29 4.50
C ALA A 445 -18.12 4.94 5.42
N ARG A 446 -17.95 5.67 6.53
CA ARG A 446 -16.88 5.38 7.50
C ARG A 446 -16.98 3.98 8.10
N TYR A 447 -18.19 3.49 8.32
CA TYR A 447 -18.39 2.12 8.82
C TYR A 447 -17.94 1.08 7.81
N LEU A 448 -18.35 1.24 6.56
CA LEU A 448 -17.98 0.33 5.47
C LEU A 448 -16.47 0.29 5.22
N THR A 449 -15.77 1.41 5.43
CA THR A 449 -14.31 1.51 5.20
C THR A 449 -13.44 1.33 6.45
N GLY A 450 -14.00 0.88 7.57
CA GLY A 450 -13.23 0.66 8.79
C GLY A 450 -12.72 1.95 9.47
N GLY A 451 -13.28 3.11 9.10
CA GLY A 451 -13.01 4.40 9.73
C GLY A 451 -11.84 5.19 9.13
N GLN A 452 -11.20 4.68 8.07
CA GLN A 452 -10.09 5.34 7.37
C GLN A 452 -10.56 6.60 6.62
N PRO A 453 -10.11 7.81 6.96
CA PRO A 453 -10.57 9.04 6.30
C PRO A 453 -10.22 9.12 4.80
N GLU A 454 -9.10 8.55 4.38
CA GLU A 454 -8.56 8.56 3.02
C GLU A 454 -9.37 7.71 2.03
N THR A 455 -10.14 6.75 2.54
CA THR A 455 -11.01 5.87 1.74
C THR A 455 -12.40 6.46 1.52
N VAL A 456 -12.73 7.57 2.18
CA VAL A 456 -14.02 8.26 2.05
C VAL A 456 -13.83 9.65 1.45
N LYS A 457 -14.52 9.93 0.34
CA LYS A 457 -14.50 11.26 -0.27
C LYS A 457 -15.89 11.85 -0.33
N LEU A 458 -16.09 13.00 0.31
CA LEU A 458 -17.30 13.80 0.18
C LEU A 458 -17.11 14.90 -0.87
N VAL A 459 -18.04 14.98 -1.81
CA VAL A 459 -18.20 16.09 -2.75
C VAL A 459 -19.65 16.59 -2.67
N GLN A 460 -19.88 17.86 -2.95
CA GLN A 460 -21.22 18.44 -2.99
C GLN A 460 -21.46 19.01 -4.38
N PHE A 461 -22.56 18.62 -5.02
CA PHE A 461 -22.91 19.12 -6.35
C PHE A 461 -23.66 20.45 -6.26
N HIS A 462 -23.37 21.31 -7.23
CA HIS A 462 -24.03 22.59 -7.43
C HIS A 462 -24.19 22.86 -8.93
N PRO A 463 -25.05 23.80 -9.38
CA PRO A 463 -25.34 23.99 -10.80
C PRO A 463 -24.12 24.27 -11.68
N ALA A 464 -23.08 24.89 -11.12
CA ALA A 464 -21.83 25.18 -11.83
C ALA A 464 -20.78 24.04 -11.78
N TYR A 465 -21.05 22.93 -11.08
CA TYR A 465 -20.08 21.84 -10.93
C TYR A 465 -19.98 21.07 -12.26
N SER A 466 -18.76 20.83 -12.74
CA SER A 466 -18.53 20.24 -14.05
C SER A 466 -17.69 18.96 -13.99
N TYR A 467 -17.56 18.29 -15.15
CA TYR A 467 -16.67 17.14 -15.31
C TYR A 467 -15.24 17.47 -14.88
N GLU A 468 -14.76 18.66 -15.25
CA GLU A 468 -13.41 19.12 -14.98
C GLU A 468 -13.10 19.29 -13.49
N ASP A 469 -14.12 19.60 -12.69
CA ASP A 469 -14.00 19.68 -11.24
C ASP A 469 -14.12 18.31 -10.56
N PHE A 470 -14.82 17.36 -11.19
CA PHE A 470 -15.14 16.05 -10.64
C PHE A 470 -14.09 14.99 -10.95
N PHE A 471 -13.65 14.93 -12.21
CA PHE A 471 -12.84 13.83 -12.72
C PHE A 471 -11.48 14.27 -13.21
N GLU A 472 -11.41 15.16 -14.21
CA GLU A 472 -10.15 15.79 -14.64
C GLU A 472 -10.40 16.96 -15.58
N GLY A 473 -9.50 17.94 -15.57
CA GLY A 473 -9.53 19.00 -16.56
C GLY A 473 -8.27 19.86 -16.56
N PHE A 474 -8.08 20.60 -17.64
CA PHE A 474 -6.97 21.52 -17.75
C PHE A 474 -7.13 22.70 -16.79
N ARG A 475 -6.07 23.02 -16.05
CA ARG A 475 -5.99 24.17 -15.15
C ARG A 475 -4.73 24.98 -15.48
N PRO A 476 -4.83 26.32 -15.51
CA PRO A 476 -3.66 27.16 -15.75
C PRO A 476 -2.73 27.11 -14.52
N ARG A 477 -1.45 26.85 -14.77
CA ARG A 477 -0.34 27.02 -13.82
C ARG A 477 0.66 28.01 -14.37
N THR A 478 1.16 28.87 -13.49
CA THR A 478 2.29 29.74 -13.80
C THR A 478 3.56 28.92 -13.65
N ALA A 479 4.29 28.75 -14.75
CA ALA A 479 5.62 28.15 -14.73
C ALA A 479 6.64 29.16 -14.15
N ASP A 480 7.82 28.67 -13.75
CA ASP A 480 8.88 29.48 -13.14
C ASP A 480 9.40 30.62 -14.04
N ASP A 481 9.15 30.51 -15.35
CA ASP A 481 9.44 31.51 -16.38
C ASP A 481 8.37 32.62 -16.50
N GLY A 482 7.32 32.57 -15.69
CA GLY A 482 6.18 33.49 -15.72
C GLY A 482 5.14 33.20 -16.81
N GLN A 483 5.31 32.14 -17.60
CA GLN A 483 4.34 31.75 -18.63
C GLN A 483 3.18 30.94 -18.03
N ILE A 484 1.97 31.13 -18.57
CA ILE A 484 0.80 30.33 -18.21
C ILE A 484 0.81 29.06 -19.05
N ARG A 485 0.92 27.90 -18.40
CA ARG A 485 0.79 26.57 -19.01
C ARG A 485 -0.49 25.91 -18.51
N PHE A 486 -1.15 25.15 -19.39
CA PHE A 486 -2.31 24.35 -19.00
C PHE A 486 -1.86 22.94 -18.63
N GLU A 487 -2.09 22.55 -17.38
CA GLU A 487 -1.80 21.20 -16.89
C GLU A 487 -3.11 20.44 -16.68
N LEU A 488 -3.14 19.17 -17.08
CA LEU A 488 -4.27 18.30 -16.79
C LEU A 488 -4.23 17.92 -15.31
N VAL A 489 -5.23 18.39 -14.55
CA VAL A 489 -5.33 18.13 -13.11
C VAL A 489 -6.40 17.08 -12.88
N ARG A 490 -6.04 15.99 -12.17
CA ARG A 490 -6.98 14.95 -11.74
C ARG A 490 -7.89 15.49 -10.65
N GLY A 491 -9.19 15.35 -10.84
CA GLY A 491 -10.26 15.65 -9.89
C GLY A 491 -10.40 14.64 -8.75
N PRO A 492 -11.30 14.91 -7.78
CA PRO A 492 -11.49 14.08 -6.60
C PRO A 492 -11.84 12.62 -6.93
N PHE A 493 -12.67 12.37 -7.94
CA PHE A 493 -13.08 11.01 -8.27
C PHE A 493 -11.95 10.21 -8.92
N ARG A 494 -11.21 10.80 -9.87
CA ARG A 494 -10.05 10.14 -10.52
C ARG A 494 -8.95 9.78 -9.52
N ARG A 495 -8.68 10.65 -8.54
CA ARG A 495 -7.71 10.35 -7.47
C ARG A 495 -8.16 9.20 -6.56
N MET A 496 -9.43 9.17 -6.19
CA MET A 496 -9.99 8.06 -5.41
C MET A 496 -9.96 6.75 -6.21
N ALA A 497 -10.38 6.77 -7.47
CA ALA A 497 -10.35 5.58 -8.31
C ALA A 497 -8.93 5.02 -8.49
N ALA A 498 -7.92 5.89 -8.62
CA ALA A 498 -6.52 5.45 -8.65
C ALA A 498 -6.09 4.78 -7.33
N ALA A 499 -6.50 5.31 -6.18
CA ALA A 499 -6.25 4.69 -4.88
C ALA A 499 -6.98 3.35 -4.74
N ALA A 500 -8.24 3.26 -5.20
CA ALA A 500 -9.02 2.04 -5.15
C ALA A 500 -8.43 0.91 -6.01
N HIS A 501 -7.92 1.22 -7.20
CA HIS A 501 -7.16 0.24 -8.01
C HIS A 501 -5.92 -0.28 -7.29
N ALA A 502 -5.22 0.59 -6.54
CA ALA A 502 -4.03 0.20 -5.78
C ALA A 502 -4.35 -0.68 -4.56
N HIS A 503 -5.61 -0.72 -4.11
CA HIS A 503 -6.05 -1.42 -2.91
C HIS A 503 -7.37 -2.18 -3.14
N PRO A 504 -7.40 -3.22 -4.01
CA PRO A 504 -8.63 -3.86 -4.48
C PRO A 504 -9.48 -4.53 -3.38
N ASN A 505 -8.86 -4.90 -2.26
CA ASN A 505 -9.52 -5.55 -1.13
C ASN A 505 -10.10 -4.56 -0.10
N GLN A 506 -9.93 -3.26 -0.32
CA GLN A 506 -10.43 -2.20 0.56
C GLN A 506 -11.58 -1.45 -0.11
N PRO A 507 -12.73 -1.25 0.56
CA PRO A 507 -13.80 -0.45 -0.01
C PRO A 507 -13.45 1.04 0.03
N TYR A 508 -13.77 1.75 -1.05
CA TYR A 508 -13.68 3.21 -1.15
C TYR A 508 -15.09 3.77 -1.34
N VAL A 509 -15.44 4.83 -0.62
CA VAL A 509 -16.78 5.41 -0.67
C VAL A 509 -16.74 6.87 -1.12
N LEU A 510 -17.30 7.14 -2.30
CA LEU A 510 -17.60 8.48 -2.78
C LEU A 510 -19.00 8.88 -2.32
N ILE A 511 -19.07 9.90 -1.47
CA ILE A 511 -20.33 10.53 -1.07
C ILE A 511 -20.57 11.75 -1.98
N ILE A 512 -21.71 11.78 -2.66
CA ILE A 512 -22.15 12.90 -3.49
C ILE A 512 -23.35 13.55 -2.81
N ASP A 513 -23.09 14.63 -2.09
CA ASP A 513 -24.14 15.40 -1.44
C ASP A 513 -24.86 16.29 -2.46
N GLU A 514 -26.18 16.43 -2.30
CA GLU A 514 -27.02 17.24 -3.19
C GLU A 514 -26.91 16.81 -4.67
N ILE A 515 -26.93 15.49 -4.91
CA ILE A 515 -26.63 14.87 -6.22
C ILE A 515 -27.52 15.41 -7.35
N ASN A 516 -28.76 15.78 -7.06
CA ASN A 516 -29.67 16.35 -8.04
C ASN A 516 -29.27 17.76 -8.48
N ARG A 517 -28.56 18.54 -7.65
CA ARG A 517 -28.23 19.96 -7.93
C ARG A 517 -27.23 20.16 -9.08
N GLY A 518 -26.59 19.11 -9.55
CA GLY A 518 -25.71 19.12 -10.71
C GLY A 518 -26.33 18.44 -11.93
N ASN A 519 -25.88 18.79 -13.13
CA ASN A 519 -26.21 18.02 -14.33
C ASN A 519 -25.39 16.73 -14.34
N LEU A 520 -25.97 15.64 -13.81
CA LEU A 520 -25.28 14.36 -13.63
C LEU A 520 -24.68 13.81 -14.92
N ALA A 521 -25.41 13.87 -16.03
CA ALA A 521 -24.90 13.38 -17.32
C ALA A 521 -23.66 14.17 -17.75
N LYS A 522 -23.66 15.49 -17.56
CA LYS A 522 -22.51 16.35 -17.88
C LYS A 522 -21.34 16.16 -16.91
N ILE A 523 -21.60 15.95 -15.62
CA ILE A 523 -20.56 15.81 -14.60
C ILE A 523 -19.86 14.45 -14.71
N PHE A 524 -20.59 13.37 -14.94
CA PHE A 524 -20.01 12.05 -15.11
C PHE A 524 -19.42 11.81 -16.50
N GLY A 525 -19.89 12.52 -17.53
CA GLY A 525 -19.36 12.38 -18.90
C GLY A 525 -19.43 10.93 -19.39
N GLU A 526 -18.30 10.41 -19.86
CA GLU A 526 -18.07 9.04 -20.29
C GLU A 526 -18.19 8.01 -19.16
N LEU A 527 -17.90 8.39 -17.91
CA LEU A 527 -17.99 7.50 -16.74
C LEU A 527 -19.43 7.08 -16.45
N TYR A 528 -20.39 7.82 -17.00
CA TYR A 528 -21.80 7.51 -16.96
C TYR A 528 -22.10 6.09 -17.48
N PHE A 529 -21.31 5.62 -18.45
CA PHE A 529 -21.37 4.28 -18.98
C PHE A 529 -20.89 3.22 -17.98
N LEU A 530 -19.83 3.54 -17.22
CA LEU A 530 -19.21 2.64 -16.24
C LEU A 530 -19.99 2.48 -14.93
N LEU A 531 -20.97 3.36 -14.68
CA LEU A 531 -21.91 3.20 -13.57
C LEU A 531 -22.93 2.07 -13.80
N GLU A 532 -22.97 1.51 -15.01
CA GLU A 532 -23.78 0.35 -15.33
C GLU A 532 -23.06 -0.94 -14.91
N TYR A 533 -23.80 -2.06 -14.82
CA TYR A 533 -23.32 -3.34 -14.27
C TYR A 533 -22.36 -4.06 -15.25
N ARG A 534 -21.23 -3.41 -15.55
CA ARG A 534 -20.26 -3.76 -16.59
C ARG A 534 -18.87 -3.84 -15.98
N LYS A 535 -18.64 -4.89 -15.21
CA LYS A 535 -17.33 -5.16 -14.61
C LYS A 535 -16.33 -5.45 -15.74
N GLY A 536 -15.20 -4.73 -15.76
CA GLY A 536 -14.12 -4.92 -16.75
C GLY A 536 -14.27 -4.11 -18.04
N GLU A 537 -15.33 -3.30 -18.20
CA GLU A 537 -15.42 -2.39 -19.34
C GLU A 537 -14.62 -1.10 -19.09
N SER A 538 -14.02 -0.57 -20.15
CA SER A 538 -13.18 0.63 -20.14
C SER A 538 -13.81 1.73 -21.00
N VAL A 539 -13.50 2.99 -20.72
CA VAL A 539 -13.91 4.15 -21.54
C VAL A 539 -12.71 5.02 -21.87
N GLN A 540 -12.69 5.55 -23.09
CA GLN A 540 -11.72 6.57 -23.47
C GLN A 540 -12.09 7.92 -22.85
N LEU A 541 -11.11 8.56 -22.22
CA LEU A 541 -11.31 9.83 -21.52
C LEU A 541 -11.34 11.02 -22.46
N LEU A 542 -12.18 12.02 -22.16
CA LEU A 542 -12.39 13.22 -22.99
C LEU A 542 -11.12 14.03 -23.28
N TYR A 543 -10.16 14.07 -22.34
CA TYR A 543 -8.94 14.87 -22.45
C TYR A 543 -7.71 14.07 -22.88
N GLU A 544 -7.85 12.76 -23.11
CA GLU A 544 -6.76 11.93 -23.59
C GLU A 544 -6.81 11.79 -25.12
N SER A 545 -5.66 11.98 -25.77
CA SER A 545 -5.49 11.93 -27.22
C SER A 545 -5.85 10.55 -27.80
N GLU A 546 -6.13 10.45 -29.11
CA GLU A 546 -6.22 9.16 -29.81
C GLU A 546 -4.98 8.29 -29.49
N GLY A 547 -5.17 7.16 -28.79
CA GLY A 547 -4.10 6.30 -28.24
C GLY A 547 -3.83 6.44 -26.73
N GLY A 548 -4.65 7.22 -26.00
CA GLY A 548 -4.60 7.39 -24.55
C GLY A 548 -5.03 6.17 -23.72
N GLN A 549 -4.85 6.25 -22.40
CA GLN A 549 -5.22 5.19 -21.45
C GLN A 549 -6.74 5.14 -21.27
N GLU A 550 -7.32 3.96 -21.47
CA GLU A 550 -8.72 3.76 -21.14
C GLU A 550 -8.90 3.69 -19.62
N PHE A 551 -10.00 4.25 -19.13
CA PHE A 551 -10.35 4.23 -17.72
C PHE A 551 -11.37 3.13 -17.42
N THR A 552 -11.10 2.32 -16.40
CA THR A 552 -12.00 1.30 -15.86
C THR A 552 -12.49 1.71 -14.47
N MET A 553 -13.71 1.30 -14.11
CA MET A 553 -14.24 1.54 -12.77
C MET A 553 -13.70 0.47 -11.80
N PRO A 554 -13.06 0.87 -10.68
CA PRO A 554 -12.63 -0.10 -9.68
C PRO A 554 -13.85 -0.79 -9.04
N PRO A 555 -13.86 -2.13 -8.91
CA PRO A 555 -15.01 -2.87 -8.36
C PRO A 555 -15.23 -2.59 -6.86
N ASN A 556 -14.22 -2.05 -6.18
CA ASN A 556 -14.23 -1.68 -4.78
C ASN A 556 -14.63 -0.22 -4.49
N VAL A 557 -15.09 0.52 -5.50
CA VAL A 557 -15.65 1.88 -5.34
C VAL A 557 -17.16 1.84 -5.17
N ILE A 558 -17.63 2.52 -4.13
CA ILE A 558 -19.02 2.64 -3.73
C ILE A 558 -19.43 4.10 -3.82
N ILE A 559 -20.60 4.38 -4.39
CA ILE A 559 -21.14 5.72 -4.54
C ILE A 559 -22.41 5.85 -3.71
N ILE A 560 -22.40 6.78 -2.75
CA ILE A 560 -23.56 7.11 -1.92
C ILE A 560 -23.98 8.55 -2.22
N GLY A 561 -25.13 8.73 -2.86
CA GLY A 561 -25.71 10.05 -3.13
C GLY A 561 -26.68 10.49 -2.03
N THR A 562 -26.85 11.79 -1.85
CA THR A 562 -27.97 12.37 -1.08
C THR A 562 -28.78 13.30 -1.97
N MET A 563 -30.10 13.27 -1.83
CA MET A 563 -31.01 14.06 -2.66
C MET A 563 -32.12 14.69 -1.82
N ASN A 564 -32.27 16.01 -1.88
CA ASN A 564 -33.44 16.69 -1.33
C ASN A 564 -34.59 16.68 -2.35
N THR A 565 -35.77 16.22 -1.94
CA THR A 565 -36.94 16.19 -2.83
C THR A 565 -37.74 17.50 -2.85
N ALA A 566 -37.57 18.36 -1.83
CA ALA A 566 -38.20 19.68 -1.77
C ALA A 566 -37.69 20.67 -2.85
N ASP A 567 -36.48 20.44 -3.39
CA ASP A 567 -35.87 21.30 -4.42
C ASP A 567 -36.51 21.05 -5.81
N ARG A 568 -37.68 21.63 -6.03
CA ARG A 568 -38.45 21.54 -7.30
C ARG A 568 -37.81 22.30 -8.47
N SER A 569 -36.80 23.14 -8.22
CA SER A 569 -36.13 23.99 -9.21
C SER A 569 -35.05 23.26 -10.04
N ILE A 570 -34.88 21.97 -9.81
CA ILE A 570 -33.73 21.19 -10.27
C ILE A 570 -34.22 19.96 -11.01
N ALA A 571 -33.60 19.66 -12.16
CA ALA A 571 -34.02 18.57 -13.03
C ALA A 571 -34.18 17.26 -12.25
N LEU A 572 -35.32 16.57 -12.46
CA LEU A 572 -35.53 15.21 -11.99
C LEU A 572 -34.34 14.34 -12.40
N VAL A 573 -33.84 13.51 -11.49
CA VAL A 573 -32.83 12.50 -11.81
C VAL A 573 -33.36 11.65 -12.97
N ASP A 574 -32.64 11.69 -14.09
CA ASP A 574 -33.07 11.07 -15.34
C ASP A 574 -33.33 9.56 -15.17
N ALA A 575 -34.23 9.00 -15.99
CA ALA A 575 -34.63 7.60 -15.98
C ALA A 575 -33.44 6.64 -16.11
N ALA A 576 -32.35 7.09 -16.74
CA ALA A 576 -31.13 6.33 -16.87
C ALA A 576 -30.30 6.28 -15.57
N MET A 577 -30.32 7.33 -14.74
CA MET A 577 -29.71 7.30 -13.40
C MET A 577 -30.56 6.49 -12.41
N ARG A 578 -31.89 6.56 -12.52
CA ARG A 578 -32.79 5.71 -11.72
C ARG A 578 -32.53 4.21 -11.89
N ARG A 579 -32.01 3.80 -13.05
CA ARG A 579 -31.64 2.40 -13.31
C ARG A 579 -30.29 1.99 -12.72
N ARG A 580 -29.42 2.94 -12.38
CA ARG A 580 -28.04 2.68 -11.94
C ARG A 580 -27.84 2.85 -10.43
N PHE A 581 -28.77 3.52 -9.75
CA PHE A 581 -28.72 3.71 -8.29
C PHE A 581 -29.89 3.00 -7.62
N TRP A 582 -29.65 2.44 -6.44
CA TRP A 582 -30.72 2.11 -5.51
C TRP A 582 -31.25 3.40 -4.87
N PHE A 583 -32.56 3.51 -4.70
CA PHE A 583 -33.19 4.68 -4.09
C PHE A 583 -33.78 4.26 -2.75
N VAL A 584 -33.24 4.82 -1.68
CA VAL A 584 -33.69 4.57 -0.31
C VAL A 584 -34.27 5.86 0.24
N GLU A 585 -35.54 5.82 0.61
CA GLU A 585 -36.22 6.99 1.13
C GLU A 585 -35.96 7.17 2.63
N LEU A 586 -35.70 8.42 3.02
CA LEU A 586 -35.68 8.88 4.41
C LEU A 586 -36.77 9.94 4.57
N HIS A 587 -37.98 9.48 4.92
CA HIS A 587 -39.18 10.31 5.00
C HIS A 587 -39.71 10.45 6.44
N PRO A 588 -40.11 11.65 6.93
CA PRO A 588 -40.57 11.85 8.31
C PRO A 588 -41.78 11.00 8.75
N ASP A 589 -42.56 10.46 7.81
CA ASP A 589 -43.74 9.63 8.12
C ASP A 589 -43.44 8.15 8.25
N GLU A 590 -42.30 7.70 7.74
CA GLU A 590 -42.00 6.28 7.58
C GLU A 590 -40.76 5.90 8.42
N PRO A 591 -40.72 4.68 8.99
CA PRO A 591 -39.51 4.17 9.60
C PRO A 591 -38.36 4.13 8.57
N PRO A 592 -37.12 4.44 8.97
CA PRO A 592 -36.68 4.68 10.35
C PRO A 592 -36.88 6.12 10.86
N THR A 593 -37.15 7.08 9.97
CA THR A 593 -37.09 8.52 10.29
C THR A 593 -38.23 8.97 11.22
N SER A 594 -39.44 8.41 11.08
CA SER A 594 -40.60 8.78 11.92
C SER A 594 -40.39 8.50 13.43
N GLU A 595 -39.50 7.56 13.75
CA GLU A 595 -39.16 7.21 15.13
C GLU A 595 -37.91 7.93 15.64
N MET A 596 -37.11 8.50 14.74
CA MET A 596 -35.76 9.00 15.02
C MET A 596 -35.75 10.07 16.11
N LEU A 597 -36.64 11.07 16.02
CA LEU A 597 -36.71 12.14 17.02
C LEU A 597 -37.10 11.59 18.40
N ARG A 598 -38.09 10.70 18.47
CA ARG A 598 -38.51 10.09 19.74
C ARG A 598 -37.38 9.26 20.38
N LYS A 599 -36.64 8.50 19.57
CA LYS A 599 -35.46 7.74 20.04
C LYS A 599 -34.37 8.69 20.55
N TRP A 600 -34.09 9.75 19.81
CA TRP A 600 -33.10 10.77 20.20
C TRP A 600 -33.48 11.48 21.51
N LEU A 601 -34.72 11.95 21.65
CA LEU A 601 -35.21 12.62 22.87
C LEU A 601 -35.06 11.74 24.11
N ARG A 602 -35.37 10.44 24.00
CA ARG A 602 -35.16 9.47 25.09
C ARG A 602 -33.68 9.30 25.42
N ARG A 603 -32.82 9.14 24.41
CA ARG A 603 -31.36 8.99 24.59
C ARG A 603 -30.75 10.20 25.31
N GLU A 604 -31.14 11.40 24.91
CA GLU A 604 -30.66 12.66 25.49
C GLU A 604 -31.42 13.08 26.77
N GLN A 605 -32.28 12.21 27.30
CA GLN A 605 -33.03 12.36 28.54
C GLN A 605 -33.87 13.65 28.60
N PHE A 606 -34.63 13.92 27.53
CA PHE A 606 -35.56 15.04 27.51
C PHE A 606 -36.71 14.83 28.51
N PRO A 607 -37.22 15.92 29.12
CA PRO A 607 -38.28 15.84 30.13
C PRO A 607 -39.63 15.40 29.55
N SER A 608 -39.85 15.56 28.24
CA SER A 608 -41.08 15.17 27.55
C SER A 608 -40.82 14.80 26.09
N ASP A 609 -41.78 14.09 25.48
CA ASP A 609 -41.81 13.77 24.05
C ASP A 609 -42.49 14.86 23.20
N GLU A 610 -42.80 16.01 23.81
CA GLU A 610 -43.58 17.08 23.19
C GLU A 610 -43.00 17.56 21.85
N PRO A 611 -41.67 17.77 21.68
CA PRO A 611 -41.12 18.17 20.39
C PRO A 611 -41.43 17.19 19.26
N ALA A 612 -41.48 15.88 19.55
CA ALA A 612 -41.85 14.89 18.55
C ALA A 612 -43.32 15.00 18.16
N ARG A 613 -44.23 15.08 19.14
CA ARG A 613 -45.67 15.26 18.87
C ARG A 613 -45.98 16.53 18.09
N LEU A 614 -45.25 17.61 18.37
CA LEU A 614 -45.36 18.87 17.63
C LEU A 614 -44.88 18.73 16.17
N LEU A 615 -43.80 17.99 15.93
CA LEU A 615 -43.32 17.71 14.58
C LEU A 615 -44.31 16.86 13.79
N ASP A 616 -44.88 15.82 14.41
CA ASP A 616 -45.88 14.98 13.76
C ASP A 616 -47.12 15.81 13.37
N GLU A 617 -47.62 16.64 14.28
CA GLU A 617 -48.78 17.50 14.03
C GLU A 617 -48.47 18.60 12.99
N LEU A 618 -47.25 19.14 12.99
CA LEU A 618 -46.79 20.06 11.94
C LEU A 618 -46.84 19.36 10.58
N ASN A 619 -46.20 18.20 10.46
CA ASN A 619 -46.13 17.43 9.21
C ASN A 619 -47.50 16.93 8.75
N ARG A 620 -48.43 16.64 9.66
CA ARG A 620 -49.82 16.30 9.32
C ARG A 620 -50.56 17.46 8.65
N ARG A 621 -50.20 18.72 8.93
CA ARG A 621 -50.80 19.92 8.33
C ARG A 621 -50.16 20.33 7.00
N ILE A 622 -48.97 19.82 6.70
CA ILE A 622 -48.26 20.04 5.44
C ILE A 622 -48.79 19.04 4.41
N GLU A 623 -49.46 19.54 3.38
CA GLU A 623 -50.08 18.71 2.33
C GLU A 623 -49.03 18.13 1.38
N ASP A 624 -47.97 18.88 1.09
CA ASP A 624 -46.87 18.42 0.25
C ASP A 624 -45.96 17.45 1.02
N ARG A 625 -45.96 16.18 0.59
CA ARG A 625 -45.13 15.13 1.18
C ARG A 625 -43.64 15.47 1.08
N ASP A 626 -43.19 16.01 -0.05
CA ASP A 626 -41.77 16.33 -0.28
C ASP A 626 -41.28 17.55 0.52
N PHE A 627 -42.21 18.37 1.03
CA PHE A 627 -41.91 19.54 1.85
C PHE A 627 -41.99 19.26 3.37
N ARG A 628 -42.29 18.03 3.80
CA ARG A 628 -42.37 17.73 5.24
C ARG A 628 -41.06 18.03 5.96
N ILE A 629 -41.16 18.48 7.21
CA ILE A 629 -40.00 18.90 8.00
C ILE A 629 -39.38 17.68 8.68
N GLY A 630 -38.08 17.49 8.48
CA GLY A 630 -37.33 16.41 9.10
C GLY A 630 -37.00 16.63 10.60
N PRO A 631 -36.66 15.55 11.32
CA PRO A 631 -36.40 15.59 12.76
C PRO A 631 -35.17 16.43 13.17
N SER A 632 -34.20 16.65 12.27
CA SER A 632 -32.92 17.30 12.64
C SER A 632 -33.06 18.74 13.15
N TYR A 633 -34.15 19.44 12.81
CA TYR A 633 -34.44 20.78 13.32
C TYR A 633 -34.63 20.79 14.85
N LEU A 634 -35.15 19.68 15.40
CA LEU A 634 -35.47 19.53 16.82
C LEU A 634 -34.48 18.63 17.58
N MET A 635 -33.57 17.94 16.89
CA MET A 635 -32.49 17.14 17.49
C MET A 635 -31.34 18.01 18.02
N ARG A 636 -31.65 18.93 18.95
CA ARG A 636 -30.68 19.87 19.56
C ARG A 636 -31.00 20.10 21.02
N GLU A 637 -29.99 20.31 21.87
CA GLU A 637 -30.21 20.58 23.30
C GLU A 637 -31.09 21.79 23.58
N SER A 638 -31.07 22.81 22.72
CA SER A 638 -31.95 23.97 22.87
C SER A 638 -33.43 23.61 22.79
N ALA A 639 -33.82 22.50 22.17
CA ALA A 639 -35.20 22.05 22.18
C ALA A 639 -35.67 21.52 23.57
N LYS A 640 -34.75 21.33 24.54
CA LYS A 640 -35.08 20.89 25.91
C LYS A 640 -35.86 21.93 26.69
N THR A 641 -35.70 23.21 26.36
CA THR A 641 -36.31 24.33 27.09
C THR A 641 -37.41 24.99 26.28
N GLU A 642 -38.42 25.52 26.97
CA GLU A 642 -39.54 26.25 26.35
C GLU A 642 -39.04 27.44 25.50
N GLU A 643 -38.08 28.21 26.01
CA GLU A 643 -37.52 29.35 25.29
C GLU A 643 -36.77 28.91 24.03
N GLY A 644 -35.99 27.84 24.11
CA GLY A 644 -35.24 27.32 22.98
C GLY A 644 -36.15 26.69 21.92
N LEU A 645 -37.21 25.98 22.30
CA LEU A 645 -38.21 25.47 21.37
C LEU A 645 -38.94 26.62 20.65
N ARG A 646 -39.38 27.67 21.37
CA ARG A 646 -39.96 28.88 20.76
C ARG A 646 -38.99 29.55 19.79
N ARG A 647 -37.71 29.60 20.14
CA ARG A 647 -36.66 30.16 19.29
C ARG A 647 -36.51 29.37 18.00
N ILE A 648 -36.36 28.04 18.07
CA ILE A 648 -36.27 27.16 16.88
C ILE A 648 -37.48 27.36 15.98
N TRP A 649 -38.69 27.36 16.55
CA TRP A 649 -39.93 27.54 15.77
C TRP A 649 -39.93 28.88 15.03
N ARG A 650 -39.62 29.97 15.74
CA ARG A 650 -39.63 31.33 15.18
C ARG A 650 -38.55 31.57 14.13
N THR A 651 -37.36 30.99 14.29
CA THR A 651 -36.19 31.36 13.45
C THR A 651 -35.82 30.31 12.41
N GLN A 652 -36.38 29.10 12.45
CA GLN A 652 -36.06 28.05 11.47
C GLN A 652 -37.32 27.47 10.83
N ILE A 653 -38.29 27.01 11.63
CA ILE A 653 -39.47 26.31 11.09
C ILE A 653 -40.44 27.28 10.39
N LEU A 654 -40.84 28.37 11.06
CA LEU A 654 -41.79 29.32 10.47
C LEU A 654 -41.24 29.98 9.19
N PRO A 655 -39.99 30.47 9.13
CA PRO A 655 -39.45 31.04 7.89
C PRO A 655 -39.49 30.09 6.68
N LEU A 656 -39.22 28.79 6.89
CA LEU A 656 -39.32 27.79 5.81
C LEU A 656 -40.76 27.66 5.28
N LEU A 657 -41.74 27.68 6.19
CA LEU A 657 -43.16 27.61 5.82
C LEU A 657 -43.65 28.91 5.18
N GLU A 658 -43.12 30.07 5.59
CA GLU A 658 -43.36 31.37 4.95
C GLU A 658 -42.87 31.39 3.50
N GLU A 659 -41.71 30.79 3.23
CA GLU A 659 -41.18 30.64 1.87
C GLU A 659 -42.05 29.68 1.03
N HIS A 660 -42.44 28.53 1.58
CA HIS A 660 -43.28 27.56 0.89
C HIS A 660 -44.67 28.09 0.52
N HIS A 661 -45.28 28.87 1.42
CA HIS A 661 -46.58 29.48 1.22
C HIS A 661 -46.50 30.90 0.62
N TYR A 662 -45.35 31.28 0.06
CA TYR A 662 -45.16 32.62 -0.49
C TYR A 662 -46.15 32.87 -1.65
N GLY A 663 -47.04 33.85 -1.46
CA GLY A 663 -48.00 34.27 -2.48
C GLY A 663 -49.30 33.45 -2.55
N ASP A 664 -49.50 32.44 -1.70
CA ASP A 664 -50.75 31.64 -1.68
C ASP A 664 -51.80 32.14 -0.67
N GLY A 665 -51.45 33.14 0.15
CA GLY A 665 -52.37 33.80 1.10
C GLY A 665 -52.55 33.06 2.43
N THR A 666 -51.79 31.99 2.69
CA THR A 666 -51.85 31.25 3.96
C THR A 666 -51.28 32.08 5.12
N ASP A 667 -52.04 32.22 6.22
CA ASP A 667 -51.50 32.73 7.48
C ASP A 667 -50.67 31.63 8.18
N VAL A 668 -49.37 31.64 7.89
CA VAL A 668 -48.40 30.64 8.37
C VAL A 668 -48.33 30.60 9.89
N LYS A 669 -48.40 31.76 10.57
CA LYS A 669 -48.30 31.82 12.03
C LYS A 669 -49.56 31.28 12.69
N ALA A 670 -50.74 31.56 12.14
CA ALA A 670 -52.00 31.02 12.63
C ALA A 670 -52.10 29.50 12.40
N ARG A 671 -51.66 29.01 11.22
CA ARG A 671 -51.75 27.59 10.84
C ARG A 671 -50.68 26.71 11.49
N TYR A 672 -49.43 27.18 11.57
CA TYR A 672 -48.28 26.36 11.96
C TYR A 672 -47.52 26.88 13.20
N GLY A 673 -47.99 27.97 13.82
CA GLY A 673 -47.37 28.51 15.03
C GLY A 673 -47.38 27.51 16.19
N LEU A 674 -46.33 27.54 17.02
CA LEU A 674 -46.15 26.63 18.15
C LEU A 674 -47.38 26.56 19.07
N ASP A 675 -47.94 27.72 19.46
CA ASP A 675 -49.12 27.79 20.32
C ASP A 675 -50.38 27.23 19.62
N ALA A 676 -50.47 27.31 18.28
CA ALA A 676 -51.57 26.76 17.51
C ALA A 676 -51.49 25.23 17.37
N LEU A 677 -50.28 24.68 17.26
CA LEU A 677 -50.05 23.23 17.26
C LEU A 677 -50.33 22.63 18.64
N ARG A 678 -49.87 23.29 19.72
CA ARG A 678 -50.15 22.86 21.11
C ARG A 678 -51.63 22.76 21.43
N ARG A 679 -52.43 23.75 21.01
CA ARG A 679 -53.90 23.72 21.17
C ARG A 679 -54.58 22.54 20.48
N SER A 680 -53.93 21.94 19.48
CA SER A 680 -54.45 20.76 18.77
C SER A 680 -54.01 19.44 19.40
N LEU A 681 -53.01 19.48 20.28
CA LEU A 681 -52.48 18.31 21.01
C LEU A 681 -53.02 18.23 22.44
N SER A 682 -53.67 19.29 22.92
CA SER A 682 -54.24 19.45 24.26
C SER A 682 -55.63 18.87 24.41
#